data_AF-A0A9N8V1N9-F1
#
_entry.id   AF-A0A9N8V1N9-F1
#
_cell.length_a   1.000
_cell.length_b   1.000
_cell.length_c   1.000
_cell.angle_alpha   90.00
_cell.angle_beta   90.00
_cell.angle_gamma   90.00
#
_symmetry.space_group_name_H-M   'P 1'
#
loop_
_entity.id
_entity.type
_entity.pdbx_description
1 polymer ?
#
loop_
_entity_poly.entity_id
_entity_poly.type
_entity_poly.pdbx_seq_one_letter_code
_entity_poly.pdbx_strand_id
1 'polypeptide(L)'
;MSSRQITELHFNSHPSSPNMSAERSKCNVIGVCALDTKARSKPMRNILNSLFSFGEFETIIFGDKVILDEDVENWPGCDFFISFFSAGFPLDKAIQYVNLRKPFCVNDLPMQKILWDRRLVMNVLDAIEVPTPQRLVASRDGGAKLEKEVSEELQKTIGVKLDKPCGPAHVELIDYNTLSVDGQLLKKPFVEKPISGEDHNIHIYFSKEMGGGGRRLFRKIANKSSEFDPNLFQPRTDGSYIYEQFMDTDNAEDVKVYTIGPSFAHAETRKSPVVDGMVRRNNDGKEVRYVTTLTPKEKKMASSICLAFGQTVCGFDLLRVHGQSYIIDVNGWSFVKGNDDYYNNCARILRTIFLNAVRRRKISVDSIPKALRYENSWRLKSFVSVFRHADRTPKQKMKFSFRSQPFIDLLNEGTEEVILRNEELNLVLDATEKAIGLLSEDPVKLNQLKLILDMKRDLPGTKVQIKPSYNKVDGLFIKLQLIVKWGGEFTHSARYQSRDLGENLRKDLLIMNREVFDDVKIFTSSERRVSATDEIPEGVIQIRKEMLDDSNAAKEQMDGVKSHLTTLLKPGESSRVDFAWPKDMPEPRIVVQEIIDSLNNHRAIMNRNFETMDIEKIQSRWCCSENPQLFRERWEKLFKDICDVDRHKFDPSKLSELYDSLKYDALHNRQFLEKIFQDPAQEKSTLQVKKLYQRSKILFDFVAPQEYGIENKEKLEIGLLTSLPLLKQIIEDLEVAKASSTPCTRLYFTKGEAYTRLKIKWPPNFMVY
;
A
#
# COMPACT_ATOMS: atom_id res chain seq x y z
N MET A 1 -34.80 21.32 38.48
CA MET A 1 -35.09 22.45 37.58
C MET A 1 -34.33 22.25 36.27
N SER A 2 -35.08 22.05 35.18
CA SER A 2 -34.71 22.25 33.76
C SER A 2 -33.44 21.54 33.24
N SER A 3 -33.47 20.28 32.77
CA SER A 3 -33.91 19.81 31.43
C SER A 3 -33.48 20.70 30.24
N ARG A 4 -32.40 20.32 29.55
CA ARG A 4 -32.23 20.59 28.11
C ARG A 4 -31.88 19.29 27.41
N GLN A 5 -32.87 18.79 26.66
CA GLN A 5 -32.81 17.64 25.78
C GLN A 5 -31.79 17.88 24.66
N ILE A 6 -30.95 16.88 24.41
CA ILE A 6 -30.14 16.76 23.20
C ILE A 6 -31.09 16.17 22.15
N THR A 7 -31.41 16.95 21.13
CA THR A 7 -32.29 16.56 20.02
C THR A 7 -31.66 15.41 19.23
N GLU A 8 -32.39 14.29 19.18
CA GLU A 8 -32.15 13.18 18.24
C GLU A 8 -32.22 13.70 16.81
N LEU A 9 -31.12 13.58 16.06
CA LEU A 9 -31.12 13.72 14.61
C LEU A 9 -31.72 12.44 14.03
N HIS A 10 -33.04 12.46 13.80
CA HIS A 10 -33.72 11.47 12.97
C HIS A 10 -33.06 11.43 11.57
N PHE A 11 -32.47 10.28 11.23
CA PHE A 11 -32.15 9.96 9.85
C PHE A 11 -33.47 9.79 9.10
N ASN A 12 -33.84 10.79 8.32
CA ASN A 12 -34.98 10.69 7.41
C ASN A 12 -34.74 9.53 6.43
N SER A 13 -35.75 8.66 6.38
CA SER A 13 -35.93 7.59 5.42
C SER A 13 -35.86 8.09 3.98
N HIS A 14 -35.29 7.24 3.13
CA HIS A 14 -35.25 7.24 1.68
C HIS A 14 -35.78 8.49 0.94
N PRO A 15 -34.97 9.19 0.13
CA PRO A 15 -35.55 9.93 -0.98
C PRO A 15 -36.14 8.91 -1.94
N SER A 16 -37.47 8.86 -1.96
CA SER A 16 -38.30 8.20 -2.97
C SER A 16 -37.69 8.38 -4.35
N SER A 17 -37.38 7.26 -5.01
CA SER A 17 -36.88 7.20 -6.37
C SER A 17 -37.77 8.05 -7.29
N PRO A 18 -37.24 9.07 -8.00
CA PRO A 18 -38.03 9.73 -9.02
C PRO A 18 -38.30 8.71 -10.13
N ASN A 19 -39.58 8.52 -10.47
CA ASN A 19 -40.03 7.75 -11.63
C ASN A 19 -39.20 8.13 -12.87
N MET A 20 -38.23 7.30 -13.22
CA MET A 20 -37.41 7.47 -14.42
C MET A 20 -38.13 6.83 -15.62
N SER A 21 -39.16 7.50 -16.10
CA SER A 21 -39.63 7.36 -17.49
C SER A 21 -39.44 8.69 -18.24
N ALA A 22 -38.27 9.30 -18.05
CA ALA A 22 -37.78 10.41 -18.87
C ALA A 22 -36.63 9.89 -19.75
N GLU A 23 -36.74 10.11 -21.06
CA GLU A 23 -35.74 9.80 -22.08
C GLU A 23 -34.32 10.10 -21.57
N ARG A 24 -33.43 9.09 -21.53
CA ARG A 24 -32.01 9.28 -21.19
C ARG A 24 -31.41 10.31 -22.16
N SER A 25 -31.23 11.55 -21.69
CA SER A 25 -30.48 12.59 -22.39
C SER A 25 -29.10 12.06 -22.79
N LYS A 26 -28.64 12.35 -24.02
CA LYS A 26 -27.31 11.98 -24.54
C LYS A 26 -26.24 12.20 -23.46
N CYS A 27 -25.70 11.10 -22.91
CA CYS A 27 -24.69 11.17 -21.88
C CYS A 27 -23.31 11.36 -22.53
N ASN A 28 -22.52 12.32 -22.05
CA ASN A 28 -21.20 12.58 -22.63
C ASN A 28 -20.17 11.58 -22.06
N VAL A 29 -19.36 11.00 -22.92
CA VAL A 29 -18.44 9.90 -22.57
C VAL A 29 -17.01 10.41 -22.45
N ILE A 30 -16.38 10.18 -21.29
CA ILE A 30 -14.96 10.42 -21.04
C ILE A 30 -14.19 9.12 -21.25
N GLY A 31 -13.34 9.06 -22.27
CA GLY A 31 -12.39 7.98 -22.50
C GLY A 31 -11.08 8.24 -21.77
N VAL A 32 -10.69 7.34 -20.87
CA VAL A 32 -9.40 7.35 -20.16
C VAL A 32 -8.49 6.30 -20.80
N CYS A 33 -7.52 6.77 -21.58
CA CYS A 33 -6.56 5.96 -22.31
C CYS A 33 -5.15 6.18 -21.76
N ALA A 34 -4.84 5.44 -20.70
CA ALA A 34 -3.52 5.34 -20.10
C ALA A 34 -3.38 3.92 -19.51
N LEU A 35 -2.16 3.47 -19.24
CA LEU A 35 -1.95 2.16 -18.61
C LEU A 35 -2.72 2.07 -17.27
N ASP A 36 -3.22 0.89 -16.91
CA ASP A 36 -4.12 0.67 -15.77
C ASP A 36 -3.52 1.17 -14.45
N THR A 37 -2.20 1.02 -14.28
CA THR A 37 -1.47 1.54 -13.12
C THR A 37 -1.62 3.07 -12.93
N LYS A 38 -1.88 3.80 -14.02
CA LYS A 38 -2.12 5.25 -14.04
C LYS A 38 -3.61 5.58 -14.08
N ALA A 39 -4.37 4.93 -14.97
CA ALA A 39 -5.81 5.14 -15.14
C ALA A 39 -6.61 4.81 -13.87
N ARG A 40 -6.16 3.85 -13.07
CA ARG A 40 -6.80 3.44 -11.80
C ARG A 40 -6.06 3.92 -10.56
N SER A 41 -5.12 4.86 -10.73
CA SER A 41 -4.40 5.46 -9.59
C SER A 41 -5.35 6.17 -8.62
N LYS A 42 -4.98 6.29 -7.34
CA LYS A 42 -5.83 6.96 -6.31
C LYS A 42 -6.24 8.40 -6.72
N PRO A 43 -5.33 9.26 -7.25
CA PRO A 43 -5.72 10.58 -7.77
C PRO A 43 -6.76 10.50 -8.89
N MET A 44 -6.53 9.63 -9.89
CA MET A 44 -7.42 9.49 -11.04
C MET A 44 -8.81 9.01 -10.60
N ARG A 45 -8.88 7.98 -9.74
CA ARG A 45 -10.14 7.50 -9.15
C ARG A 45 -10.92 8.62 -8.47
N ASN A 46 -10.27 9.43 -7.63
CA ASN A 46 -10.97 10.54 -6.97
C ASN A 46 -11.52 11.56 -7.97
N ILE A 47 -10.72 11.97 -8.97
CA ILE A 47 -11.14 12.96 -9.97
C ILE A 47 -12.30 12.42 -10.82
N LEU A 48 -12.21 11.18 -11.29
CA LEU A 48 -13.25 10.55 -12.11
C LEU A 48 -14.55 10.32 -11.32
N ASN A 49 -14.45 9.87 -10.05
CA ASN A 49 -15.64 9.74 -9.20
C ASN A 49 -16.30 11.09 -8.93
N SER A 50 -15.53 12.17 -8.75
CA SER A 50 -16.09 13.52 -8.61
C SER A 50 -16.69 14.04 -9.92
N LEU A 51 -16.15 13.68 -11.08
CA LEU A 51 -16.77 13.99 -12.38
C LEU A 51 -18.09 13.24 -12.57
N PHE A 52 -18.09 11.96 -12.19
CA PHE A 52 -19.25 11.08 -12.26
C PHE A 52 -20.39 11.55 -11.35
N SER A 53 -20.08 12.06 -10.15
CA SER A 53 -21.10 12.50 -9.19
C SER A 53 -21.90 13.74 -9.64
N PHE A 54 -21.43 14.48 -10.65
CA PHE A 54 -22.21 15.57 -11.25
C PHE A 54 -23.34 15.08 -12.17
N GLY A 55 -23.27 13.83 -12.65
CA GLY A 55 -24.35 13.18 -13.42
C GLY A 55 -24.40 13.49 -14.91
N GLU A 56 -23.49 14.32 -15.46
CA GLU A 56 -23.48 14.64 -16.91
C GLU A 56 -22.52 13.78 -17.74
N PHE A 57 -21.68 12.98 -17.08
CA PHE A 57 -20.60 12.23 -17.71
C PHE A 57 -20.62 10.76 -17.32
N GLU A 58 -20.33 9.90 -18.29
CA GLU A 58 -19.97 8.50 -18.10
C GLU A 58 -18.48 8.32 -18.43
N THR A 59 -17.83 7.33 -17.85
CA THR A 59 -16.38 7.10 -18.04
C THR A 59 -16.12 5.70 -18.59
N ILE A 60 -15.23 5.61 -19.58
CA ILE A 60 -14.66 4.35 -20.07
C ILE A 60 -13.17 4.36 -19.81
N ILE A 61 -12.67 3.35 -19.11
CA ILE A 61 -11.24 3.05 -19.03
C ILE A 61 -10.93 2.04 -20.13
N PHE A 62 -10.01 2.35 -21.04
CA PHE A 62 -9.75 1.49 -22.19
C PHE A 62 -9.11 0.15 -21.75
N GLY A 63 -8.27 0.20 -20.71
CA GLY A 63 -7.60 -0.97 -20.15
C GLY A 63 -6.37 -1.41 -20.96
N ASP A 64 -5.43 -2.08 -20.29
CA ASP A 64 -4.13 -2.44 -20.90
C ASP A 64 -4.29 -3.35 -22.14
N LYS A 65 -5.21 -4.33 -22.09
CA LYS A 65 -5.47 -5.25 -23.21
C LYS A 65 -5.88 -4.51 -24.48
N VAL A 66 -6.82 -3.56 -24.39
CA VAL A 66 -7.27 -2.79 -25.57
C VAL A 66 -6.14 -1.90 -26.08
N ILE A 67 -5.45 -1.21 -25.17
CA ILE A 67 -4.38 -0.27 -25.54
C ILE A 67 -3.22 -0.99 -26.23
N LEU A 68 -2.80 -2.14 -25.70
CA LEU A 68 -1.61 -2.86 -26.16
C LEU A 68 -1.94 -3.80 -27.33
N ASP A 69 -3.01 -4.58 -27.23
CA ASP A 69 -3.23 -5.74 -28.11
C ASP A 69 -4.19 -5.43 -29.27
N GLU A 70 -5.15 -4.52 -29.11
CA GLU A 70 -6.18 -4.23 -30.12
C GLU A 70 -5.81 -3.07 -31.05
N ASP A 71 -6.24 -3.13 -32.30
CA ASP A 71 -6.08 -2.03 -33.27
C ASP A 71 -6.97 -0.82 -32.91
N VAL A 72 -6.51 0.38 -33.27
CA VAL A 72 -7.11 1.67 -32.84
C VAL A 72 -8.54 1.87 -33.36
N GLU A 73 -8.90 1.19 -34.46
CA GLU A 73 -10.23 1.16 -35.04
C GLU A 73 -11.23 0.50 -34.10
N ASN A 74 -10.77 -0.48 -33.29
CA ASN A 74 -11.59 -1.26 -32.37
C ASN A 74 -11.67 -0.62 -30.97
N TRP A 75 -10.97 0.48 -30.74
CA TRP A 75 -10.99 1.16 -29.45
C TRP A 75 -12.36 1.81 -29.18
N PRO A 76 -12.80 1.89 -27.91
CA PRO A 76 -14.09 2.49 -27.54
C PRO A 76 -14.21 3.94 -28.04
N GLY A 77 -15.40 4.33 -28.48
CA GLY A 77 -15.69 5.72 -28.82
C GLY A 77 -15.90 6.59 -27.58
N CYS A 78 -15.42 7.84 -27.61
CA CYS A 78 -15.62 8.81 -26.54
C CYS A 78 -15.70 10.25 -27.07
N ASP A 79 -16.29 11.14 -26.26
CA ASP A 79 -16.43 12.57 -26.58
C ASP A 79 -15.21 13.36 -26.06
N PHE A 80 -14.75 13.02 -24.87
CA PHE A 80 -13.57 13.59 -24.23
C PHE A 80 -12.51 12.53 -24.05
N PHE A 81 -11.25 12.88 -24.31
CA PHE A 81 -10.13 11.96 -24.27
C PHE A 81 -9.07 12.45 -23.28
N ILE A 82 -8.88 11.65 -22.23
CA ILE A 82 -7.81 11.81 -21.26
C ILE A 82 -6.76 10.74 -21.57
N SER A 83 -5.64 11.16 -22.14
CA SER A 83 -4.53 10.26 -22.46
C SER A 83 -3.19 10.95 -22.21
N PHE A 84 -2.25 10.17 -21.69
CA PHE A 84 -0.92 10.65 -21.37
C PHE A 84 0.09 9.52 -21.36
N PHE A 85 1.31 9.85 -21.77
CA PHE A 85 2.43 8.93 -21.83
C PHE A 85 2.86 8.47 -20.43
N SER A 86 3.27 7.21 -20.38
CA SER A 86 4.09 6.66 -19.31
C SER A 86 4.91 5.50 -19.89
N ALA A 87 5.99 5.09 -19.24
CA ALA A 87 6.80 3.96 -19.71
C ALA A 87 5.94 2.73 -20.07
N GLY A 88 6.07 2.24 -21.31
CA GLY A 88 5.31 1.13 -21.87
C GLY A 88 4.00 1.52 -22.59
N PHE A 89 3.58 2.78 -22.55
CA PHE A 89 2.37 3.25 -23.21
C PHE A 89 2.60 3.56 -24.71
N PRO A 90 1.79 3.02 -25.64
CA PRO A 90 1.94 3.25 -27.07
C PRO A 90 1.33 4.60 -27.49
N LEU A 91 2.08 5.69 -27.29
CA LEU A 91 1.62 7.05 -27.60
C LEU A 91 1.20 7.21 -29.08
N ASP A 92 1.89 6.56 -30.01
CA ASP A 92 1.58 6.64 -31.43
C ASP A 92 0.20 6.06 -31.78
N LYS A 93 -0.18 4.94 -31.16
CA LYS A 93 -1.54 4.37 -31.30
C LYS A 93 -2.59 5.35 -30.76
N ALA A 94 -2.32 5.99 -29.63
CA ALA A 94 -3.24 6.98 -29.08
C ALA A 94 -3.39 8.22 -30.00
N ILE A 95 -2.30 8.67 -30.64
CA ILE A 95 -2.35 9.73 -31.67
C ILE A 95 -3.18 9.28 -32.88
N GLN A 96 -2.96 8.06 -33.38
CA GLN A 96 -3.75 7.49 -34.48
C GLN A 96 -5.25 7.43 -34.14
N TYR A 97 -5.60 7.01 -32.93
CA TYR A 97 -6.98 7.03 -32.44
C TYR A 97 -7.57 8.44 -32.45
N VAL A 98 -6.82 9.44 -31.96
CA VAL A 98 -7.28 10.85 -31.97
C VAL A 98 -7.49 11.36 -33.40
N ASN A 99 -6.60 11.01 -34.33
CA ASN A 99 -6.74 11.38 -35.74
C ASN A 99 -7.99 10.74 -36.38
N LEU A 100 -8.27 9.48 -36.05
CA LEU A 100 -9.40 8.71 -36.54
C LEU A 100 -10.74 9.20 -35.97
N ARG A 101 -10.83 9.39 -34.64
CA ARG A 101 -12.09 9.63 -33.92
C ARG A 101 -12.34 11.08 -33.55
N LYS A 102 -11.30 11.93 -33.58
CA LYS A 102 -11.34 13.38 -33.29
C LYS A 102 -12.04 13.77 -31.97
N PRO A 103 -11.81 13.06 -30.84
CA PRO A 103 -12.38 13.45 -29.56
C PRO A 103 -11.80 14.80 -29.09
N PHE A 104 -12.43 15.42 -28.08
CA PHE A 104 -11.82 16.55 -27.39
C PHE A 104 -10.70 16.04 -26.46
N CYS A 105 -9.45 16.33 -26.79
CA CYS A 105 -8.30 15.91 -25.97
C CYS A 105 -8.04 16.91 -24.84
N VAL A 106 -7.88 16.43 -23.60
CA VAL A 106 -7.53 17.28 -22.45
C VAL A 106 -6.11 17.80 -22.56
N ASN A 107 -5.17 16.90 -22.85
CA ASN A 107 -3.81 17.26 -23.20
C ASN A 107 -3.58 16.96 -24.67
N ASP A 108 -2.75 17.75 -25.32
CA ASP A 108 -2.28 17.48 -26.67
C ASP A 108 -1.34 16.26 -26.65
N LEU A 109 -1.65 15.23 -27.43
CA LEU A 109 -0.88 13.98 -27.46
C LEU A 109 0.43 14.11 -28.27
N PRO A 110 0.42 14.62 -29.52
CA PRO A 110 1.65 14.87 -30.26
C PRO A 110 2.68 15.69 -29.48
N MET A 111 2.24 16.73 -28.77
CA MET A 111 3.10 17.57 -27.95
C MET A 111 3.72 16.84 -26.75
N GLN A 112 3.25 15.66 -26.37
CA GLN A 112 3.92 14.87 -25.32
C GLN A 112 5.27 14.33 -25.77
N LYS A 113 5.50 14.15 -27.09
CA LYS A 113 6.78 13.69 -27.63
C LYS A 113 7.93 14.65 -27.32
N ILE A 114 7.65 15.94 -27.18
CA ILE A 114 8.68 16.95 -26.85
C ILE A 114 9.20 16.79 -25.43
N LEU A 115 8.42 16.18 -24.53
CA LEU A 115 8.79 15.95 -23.13
C LEU A 115 9.86 14.85 -22.99
N TRP A 116 10.06 14.02 -24.03
CA TRP A 116 11.07 12.97 -24.02
C TRP A 116 12.49 13.49 -24.21
N ASP A 117 12.66 14.68 -24.77
CA ASP A 117 13.98 15.31 -24.98
C ASP A 117 14.04 16.65 -24.26
N ARG A 118 14.87 16.73 -23.22
CA ARG A 118 15.05 17.93 -22.41
C ARG A 118 15.50 19.13 -23.23
N ARG A 119 16.20 18.92 -24.35
CA ARG A 119 16.62 20.03 -25.25
C ARG A 119 15.40 20.74 -25.83
N LEU A 120 14.39 19.97 -26.26
CA LEU A 120 13.14 20.51 -26.79
C LEU A 120 12.35 21.23 -25.71
N VAL A 121 12.24 20.64 -24.52
CA VAL A 121 11.61 21.28 -23.35
C VAL A 121 12.26 22.65 -23.09
N MET A 122 13.59 22.68 -23.07
CA MET A 122 14.35 23.91 -22.84
C MET A 122 14.14 24.95 -23.95
N ASN A 123 14.16 24.54 -25.23
CA ASN A 123 13.92 25.43 -26.36
C ASN A 123 12.52 26.06 -26.30
N VAL A 124 11.51 25.29 -25.87
CA VAL A 124 10.15 25.81 -25.65
C VAL A 124 10.11 26.82 -24.51
N LEU A 125 10.78 26.53 -23.38
CA LEU A 125 10.85 27.45 -22.24
C LEU A 125 11.52 28.78 -22.60
N ASP A 126 12.59 28.74 -23.41
CA ASP A 126 13.26 29.95 -23.92
C ASP A 126 12.33 30.76 -24.82
N ALA A 127 11.63 30.11 -25.75
CA ALA A 127 10.74 30.78 -26.70
C ALA A 127 9.56 31.49 -26.02
N ILE A 128 9.14 31.02 -24.85
CA ILE A 128 8.09 31.66 -24.04
C ILE A 128 8.64 32.55 -22.92
N GLU A 129 9.96 32.83 -22.94
CA GLU A 129 10.66 33.70 -22.00
C GLU A 129 10.48 33.30 -20.52
N VAL A 130 10.42 31.98 -20.25
CA VAL A 130 10.35 31.45 -18.88
C VAL A 130 11.77 31.23 -18.35
N PRO A 131 12.14 31.80 -17.18
CA PRO A 131 13.48 31.66 -16.64
C PRO A 131 13.85 30.22 -16.31
N THR A 132 15.04 29.82 -16.72
CA THR A 132 15.69 28.53 -16.43
C THR A 132 17.14 28.79 -15.99
N PRO A 133 17.81 27.87 -15.29
CA PRO A 133 19.23 28.01 -15.00
C PRO A 133 20.06 28.18 -16.27
N GLN A 134 21.19 28.89 -16.17
CA GLN A 134 22.17 28.95 -17.26
C GLN A 134 22.61 27.52 -17.61
N ARG A 135 22.67 27.18 -18.90
CA ARG A 135 22.96 25.82 -19.34
C ARG A 135 23.86 25.76 -20.57
N LEU A 136 24.57 24.65 -20.69
CA LEU A 136 25.32 24.22 -21.88
C LEU A 136 24.76 22.86 -22.33
N VAL A 137 24.62 22.65 -23.64
CA VAL A 137 24.09 21.41 -24.21
C VAL A 137 25.20 20.68 -24.94
N ALA A 138 25.53 19.47 -24.48
CA ALA A 138 26.50 18.59 -25.13
C ALA A 138 25.78 17.51 -25.92
N SER A 139 25.51 17.78 -27.21
CA SER A 139 24.88 16.82 -28.13
C SER A 139 25.93 15.97 -28.84
N ARG A 140 25.86 14.64 -28.66
CA ARG A 140 26.72 13.65 -29.34
C ARG A 140 25.95 12.70 -30.27
N ASP A 141 24.63 12.83 -30.29
CA ASP A 141 23.66 11.97 -30.97
C ASP A 141 23.07 12.61 -32.25
N GLY A 142 23.60 13.76 -32.67
CA GLY A 142 23.15 14.49 -33.85
C GLY A 142 21.96 15.43 -33.62
N GLY A 143 21.60 15.70 -32.36
CA GLY A 143 20.53 16.65 -32.00
C GLY A 143 19.16 16.01 -31.74
N ALA A 144 18.19 16.84 -31.34
CA ALA A 144 16.84 16.40 -31.03
C ALA A 144 16.09 15.95 -32.29
N LYS A 145 15.34 14.85 -32.19
CA LYS A 145 14.57 14.27 -33.29
C LYS A 145 13.08 14.31 -32.96
N LEU A 146 12.29 14.87 -33.88
CA LEU A 146 10.82 14.84 -33.84
C LEU A 146 10.29 14.47 -35.22
N GLU A 147 9.08 13.92 -35.23
CA GLU A 147 8.30 13.76 -36.45
C GLU A 147 8.00 15.11 -37.10
N LYS A 148 7.93 15.10 -38.43
CA LYS A 148 7.73 16.31 -39.23
C LYS A 148 6.50 17.11 -38.80
N GLU A 149 5.36 16.43 -38.62
CA GLU A 149 4.10 17.06 -38.21
C GLU A 149 4.22 17.80 -36.86
N VAL A 150 4.85 17.18 -35.86
CA VAL A 150 5.07 17.78 -34.54
C VAL A 150 6.04 18.95 -34.64
N SER A 151 7.10 18.83 -35.44
CA SER A 151 8.07 19.92 -35.64
C SER A 151 7.46 21.13 -36.35
N GLU A 152 6.57 20.92 -37.32
CA GLU A 152 5.86 21.99 -38.04
C GLU A 152 4.86 22.70 -37.12
N GLU A 153 4.10 21.95 -36.31
CA GLU A 153 3.17 22.53 -35.33
C GLU A 153 3.93 23.31 -34.25
N LEU A 154 5.05 22.78 -33.75
CA LEU A 154 5.91 23.45 -32.78
C LEU A 154 6.46 24.78 -33.32
N GLN A 155 6.92 24.79 -34.57
CA GLN A 155 7.39 26.01 -35.23
C GLN A 155 6.25 27.00 -35.46
N LYS A 156 5.06 26.53 -35.84
CA LYS A 156 3.90 27.38 -36.12
C LYS A 156 3.31 28.01 -34.86
N THR A 157 3.25 27.26 -33.76
CA THR A 157 2.58 27.67 -32.52
C THR A 157 3.52 28.39 -31.55
N ILE A 158 4.77 27.93 -31.43
CA ILE A 158 5.73 28.43 -30.42
C ILE A 158 6.93 29.14 -31.10
N GLY A 159 7.16 28.91 -32.41
CA GLY A 159 8.30 29.49 -33.11
C GLY A 159 9.61 28.71 -32.93
N VAL A 160 9.58 27.56 -32.27
CA VAL A 160 10.76 26.72 -32.05
C VAL A 160 11.03 25.86 -33.28
N LYS A 161 12.26 25.96 -33.80
CA LYS A 161 12.76 25.09 -34.88
C LYS A 161 13.65 24.02 -34.29
N LEU A 162 13.67 22.84 -34.92
CA LEU A 162 14.66 21.83 -34.61
C LEU A 162 16.06 22.32 -34.98
N ASP A 163 17.01 22.06 -34.10
CA ASP A 163 18.41 22.35 -34.35
C ASP A 163 18.90 21.55 -35.56
N LYS A 164 19.80 22.17 -36.33
CA LYS A 164 20.46 21.45 -37.43
C LYS A 164 21.30 20.31 -36.84
N PRO A 165 21.39 19.15 -37.52
CA PRO A 165 22.30 18.09 -37.09
C PRO A 165 23.71 18.64 -36.90
N CYS A 166 24.26 18.48 -35.71
CA CYS A 166 25.60 18.94 -35.36
C CYS A 166 26.55 17.74 -35.19
N GLY A 167 27.85 18.00 -35.37
CA GLY A 167 28.88 17.03 -34.96
C GLY A 167 28.85 16.78 -33.45
N PRO A 168 29.55 15.73 -32.97
CA PRO A 168 29.59 15.45 -31.55
C PRO A 168 30.26 16.59 -30.78
N ALA A 169 29.56 17.11 -29.78
CA ALA A 169 30.07 18.18 -28.92
C ALA A 169 31.37 17.76 -28.22
N HIS A 170 32.36 18.65 -28.22
CA HIS A 170 33.60 18.48 -27.48
C HIS A 170 33.40 18.95 -26.05
N VAL A 171 33.62 18.05 -25.09
CA VAL A 171 33.46 18.36 -23.66
C VAL A 171 34.74 18.00 -22.93
N GLU A 172 35.27 18.98 -22.21
CA GLU A 172 36.49 18.82 -21.43
C GLU A 172 36.40 19.61 -20.12
N LEU A 173 37.06 19.09 -19.09
CA LEU A 173 37.32 19.87 -17.88
C LEU A 173 38.64 20.61 -18.07
N ILE A 174 38.58 21.94 -18.14
CA ILE A 174 39.78 22.79 -18.24
C ILE A 174 40.57 22.73 -16.93
N ASP A 175 39.84 22.69 -15.81
CA ASP A 175 40.39 22.51 -14.47
C ASP A 175 39.38 21.71 -13.61
N TYR A 176 39.67 21.52 -12.31
CA TYR A 176 38.78 20.75 -11.42
C TYR A 176 37.36 21.33 -11.32
N ASN A 177 37.23 22.65 -11.42
CA ASN A 177 36.00 23.41 -11.22
C ASN A 177 35.34 23.84 -12.54
N THR A 178 36.03 23.88 -13.67
CA THR A 178 35.53 24.51 -14.90
C THR A 178 35.33 23.51 -16.02
N LEU A 179 34.08 23.35 -16.46
CA LEU A 179 33.67 22.59 -17.63
C LEU A 179 33.69 23.48 -18.87
N SER A 180 34.18 22.94 -19.99
CA SER A 180 34.06 23.51 -21.33
C SER A 180 33.20 22.60 -22.21
N VAL A 181 32.20 23.16 -22.87
CA VAL A 181 31.41 22.50 -23.92
C VAL A 181 31.49 23.36 -25.17
N ASP A 182 32.16 22.86 -26.21
CA ASP A 182 32.42 23.60 -27.45
C ASP A 182 33.00 25.02 -27.22
N GLY A 183 33.88 25.14 -26.22
CA GLY A 183 34.55 26.39 -25.84
C GLY A 183 33.75 27.29 -24.89
N GLN A 184 32.49 26.97 -24.59
CA GLN A 184 31.69 27.69 -23.59
C GLN A 184 31.91 27.15 -22.19
N LEU A 185 32.04 28.03 -21.20
CA LEU A 185 32.46 27.67 -19.85
C LEU A 185 31.31 27.62 -18.85
N LEU A 186 31.33 26.61 -17.98
CA LEU A 186 30.44 26.48 -16.82
C LEU A 186 31.23 26.04 -15.58
N LYS A 187 31.11 26.79 -14.48
CA LYS A 187 31.83 26.51 -13.23
C LYS A 187 31.01 25.63 -12.29
N LYS A 188 31.69 24.77 -11.52
CA LYS A 188 31.12 24.02 -10.40
C LYS A 188 30.69 24.98 -9.28
N PRO A 189 29.59 24.68 -8.56
CA PRO A 189 28.77 23.49 -8.76
C PRO A 189 27.89 23.56 -10.01
N PHE A 190 27.74 22.43 -10.70
CA PHE A 190 26.84 22.28 -11.85
C PHE A 190 26.11 20.94 -11.81
N VAL A 191 24.97 20.89 -12.50
CA VAL A 191 24.10 19.73 -12.64
C VAL A 191 24.25 19.16 -14.04
N GLU A 192 24.48 17.85 -14.16
CA GLU A 192 24.48 17.12 -15.43
C GLU A 192 23.21 16.27 -15.52
N LYS A 193 22.37 16.56 -16.53
CA LYS A 193 21.15 15.82 -16.83
C LYS A 193 21.29 15.07 -18.15
N PRO A 194 20.94 13.78 -18.23
CA PRO A 194 20.76 13.11 -19.52
C PRO A 194 19.75 13.86 -20.38
N ILE A 195 19.95 13.91 -21.70
CA ILE A 195 18.98 14.54 -22.61
C ILE A 195 17.59 13.88 -22.57
N SER A 196 17.52 12.60 -22.23
CA SER A 196 16.25 11.90 -22.09
C SER A 196 15.48 12.42 -20.86
N GLY A 197 14.22 12.83 -21.08
CA GLY A 197 13.29 13.23 -20.01
C GLY A 197 12.96 12.08 -19.05
N GLU A 198 13.03 10.83 -19.54
CA GLU A 198 12.72 9.61 -18.78
C GLU A 198 13.92 9.06 -18.01
N ASP A 199 15.14 9.52 -18.33
CA ASP A 199 16.33 9.17 -17.56
C ASP A 199 16.51 10.15 -16.38
N HIS A 200 16.44 9.60 -15.17
CA HIS A 200 16.53 10.35 -13.91
C HIS A 200 17.91 10.21 -13.23
N ASN A 201 18.92 9.68 -13.93
CA ASN A 201 20.29 9.59 -13.44
C ASN A 201 21.01 10.94 -13.58
N ILE A 202 20.65 11.87 -12.70
CA ILE A 202 21.17 13.24 -12.67
C ILE A 202 22.39 13.29 -11.75
N HIS A 203 23.47 13.94 -12.19
CA HIS A 203 24.66 14.13 -11.37
C HIS A 203 24.83 15.59 -10.99
N ILE A 204 25.38 15.83 -9.80
CA ILE A 204 25.78 17.16 -9.34
C ILE A 204 27.25 17.08 -9.00
N TYR A 205 28.03 18.03 -9.52
CA TYR A 205 29.47 18.08 -9.31
C TYR A 205 29.80 19.27 -8.42
N PHE A 206 30.49 19.05 -7.31
CA PHE A 206 30.84 20.11 -6.36
C PHE A 206 32.23 20.67 -6.64
N SER A 207 32.40 21.96 -6.36
CA SER A 207 33.70 22.61 -6.48
C SER A 207 34.66 22.10 -5.41
N LYS A 208 35.96 22.30 -5.62
CA LYS A 208 36.99 21.97 -4.64
C LYS A 208 36.79 22.72 -3.31
N GLU A 209 36.30 23.95 -3.38
CA GLU A 209 35.99 24.79 -2.21
C GLU A 209 34.83 24.21 -1.38
N MET A 210 33.90 23.51 -2.03
CA MET A 210 32.79 22.80 -1.38
C MET A 210 33.17 21.38 -0.91
N GLY A 211 34.47 21.03 -0.91
CA GLY A 211 34.96 19.71 -0.52
C GLY A 211 35.10 18.70 -1.66
N GLY A 212 34.76 19.09 -2.90
CA GLY A 212 34.89 18.24 -4.08
C GLY A 212 33.92 17.06 -4.14
N GLY A 213 34.15 16.18 -5.10
CA GLY A 213 33.26 15.05 -5.38
C GLY A 213 31.93 15.49 -6.00
N GLY A 214 30.90 14.65 -5.83
CA GLY A 214 29.60 14.90 -6.42
C GLY A 214 28.49 14.07 -5.80
N ARG A 215 27.27 14.25 -6.31
CA ARG A 215 26.09 13.53 -5.86
C ARG A 215 25.35 12.92 -7.03
N ARG A 216 24.99 11.64 -6.91
CA ARG A 216 24.21 10.89 -7.90
C ARG A 216 22.76 10.84 -7.46
N LEU A 217 21.87 11.47 -8.22
CA LEU A 217 20.43 11.40 -8.03
C LEU A 217 19.90 10.23 -8.86
N PHE A 218 18.88 9.57 -8.33
CA PHE A 218 18.23 8.45 -8.99
C PHE A 218 16.76 8.38 -8.60
N ARG A 219 15.98 7.63 -9.39
CA ARG A 219 14.57 7.36 -9.05
C ARG A 219 14.50 6.68 -7.69
N LYS A 220 13.72 7.26 -6.78
CA LYS A 220 13.64 6.87 -5.36
C LYS A 220 13.57 5.35 -5.16
N ILE A 221 14.48 4.84 -4.33
CA ILE A 221 14.48 3.44 -3.87
C ILE A 221 14.37 3.46 -2.35
N ALA A 222 13.28 2.93 -1.82
CA ALA A 222 12.92 3.00 -0.40
C ALA A 222 12.96 4.44 0.15
N ASN A 223 13.94 4.78 1.01
CA ASN A 223 14.09 6.09 1.63
C ASN A 223 15.23 6.93 1.04
N LYS A 224 15.89 6.46 -0.03
CA LYS A 224 16.96 7.18 -0.71
C LYS A 224 16.49 7.75 -2.06
N SER A 225 16.95 8.96 -2.36
CA SER A 225 16.76 9.65 -3.65
C SER A 225 18.07 10.14 -4.28
N SER A 226 19.18 10.08 -3.53
CA SER A 226 20.51 10.38 -4.03
C SER A 226 21.59 9.79 -3.13
N GLU A 227 22.85 9.82 -3.58
CA GLU A 227 24.01 9.39 -2.81
C GLU A 227 25.22 10.28 -3.13
N PHE A 228 26.02 10.62 -2.12
CA PHE A 228 27.27 11.37 -2.29
C PHE A 228 28.39 10.41 -2.68
N ASP A 229 29.18 10.80 -3.67
CA ASP A 229 30.31 10.07 -4.20
C ASP A 229 31.54 10.99 -4.21
N PRO A 230 32.54 10.76 -3.32
CA PRO A 230 33.73 11.61 -3.24
C PRO A 230 34.60 11.52 -4.51
N ASN A 231 34.45 10.44 -5.28
CA ASN A 231 35.22 10.20 -6.50
C ASN A 231 34.48 10.69 -7.76
N LEU A 232 33.30 11.31 -7.62
CA LEU A 232 32.55 11.87 -8.73
C LEU A 232 33.04 13.29 -9.06
N PHE A 233 34.10 13.40 -9.86
CA PHE A 233 34.63 14.71 -10.30
C PHE A 233 34.64 14.91 -11.81
N GLN A 234 34.60 13.83 -12.60
CA GLN A 234 34.53 13.87 -14.07
C GLN A 234 33.08 13.70 -14.57
N PRO A 235 32.62 14.57 -15.49
CA PRO A 235 31.39 14.40 -16.27
C PRO A 235 31.36 13.09 -17.05
N ARG A 236 30.15 12.63 -17.37
CA ARG A 236 29.95 11.51 -18.28
C ARG A 236 30.21 11.91 -19.73
N THR A 237 30.76 10.99 -20.52
CA THR A 237 31.08 11.20 -21.95
C THR A 237 30.42 10.17 -22.86
N ASP A 238 29.72 9.18 -22.30
CA ASP A 238 29.08 8.05 -22.97
C ASP A 238 27.68 8.36 -23.55
N GLY A 239 27.25 9.62 -23.51
CA GLY A 239 25.95 10.05 -24.03
C GLY A 239 25.85 11.55 -24.25
N SER A 240 24.65 12.04 -24.55
CA SER A 240 24.36 13.48 -24.64
C SER A 240 23.80 13.98 -23.31
N TYR A 241 24.23 15.18 -22.89
CA TYR A 241 23.85 15.76 -21.59
C TYR A 241 23.56 17.25 -21.68
N ILE A 242 22.75 17.75 -20.75
CA ILE A 242 22.60 19.17 -20.45
C ILE A 242 23.34 19.44 -19.15
N TYR A 243 24.25 20.41 -19.18
CA TYR A 243 24.97 20.92 -18.01
C TYR A 243 24.35 22.24 -17.58
N GLU A 244 23.75 22.28 -16.39
CA GLU A 244 23.07 23.46 -15.87
C GLU A 244 23.81 24.01 -14.65
N GLN A 245 23.78 25.33 -14.48
CA GLN A 245 24.24 25.98 -13.26
C GLN A 245 23.50 25.39 -12.06
N PHE A 246 24.24 25.00 -11.03
CA PHE A 246 23.65 24.59 -9.78
C PHE A 246 23.04 25.80 -9.06
N MET A 247 21.78 25.67 -8.68
CA MET A 247 20.99 26.73 -8.05
C MET A 247 20.88 26.46 -6.55
N ASP A 248 21.55 27.27 -5.72
CA ASP A 248 21.49 27.14 -4.27
C ASP A 248 20.18 27.74 -3.73
N THR A 249 19.22 26.87 -3.41
CA THR A 249 17.87 27.28 -3.03
C THR A 249 17.79 27.80 -1.60
N ASP A 250 17.01 28.86 -1.39
CA ASP A 250 16.91 29.57 -0.11
C ASP A 250 16.55 28.66 1.10
N ASN A 251 15.83 27.54 0.88
CA ASN A 251 15.39 26.61 1.93
C ASN A 251 15.79 25.13 1.70
N ALA A 252 16.65 24.84 0.72
CA ALA A 252 16.95 23.45 0.31
C ALA A 252 15.70 22.62 -0.08
N GLU A 253 14.74 23.28 -0.74
CA GLU A 253 13.45 22.71 -1.14
C GLU A 253 13.22 22.85 -2.64
N ASP A 254 12.62 21.83 -3.25
CA ASP A 254 12.09 21.89 -4.61
C ASP A 254 10.61 22.27 -4.55
N VAL A 255 10.16 23.21 -5.39
CA VAL A 255 8.73 23.51 -5.57
C VAL A 255 8.18 22.67 -6.72
N LYS A 256 7.16 21.86 -6.46
CA LYS A 256 6.41 21.14 -7.49
C LYS A 256 5.13 21.87 -7.80
N VAL A 257 4.90 22.18 -9.07
CA VAL A 257 3.73 22.91 -9.54
C VAL A 257 2.87 22.01 -10.41
N TYR A 258 1.56 22.10 -10.24
CA TYR A 258 0.56 21.28 -10.91
C TYR A 258 -0.55 22.18 -11.46
N THR A 259 -0.63 22.27 -12.78
CA THR A 259 -1.64 23.08 -13.49
C THR A 259 -2.89 22.25 -13.81
N ILE A 260 -4.03 22.93 -13.85
CA ILE A 260 -5.29 22.41 -14.40
C ILE A 260 -5.90 23.51 -15.26
N GLY A 261 -5.50 23.53 -16.52
CA GLY A 261 -5.67 24.65 -17.41
C GLY A 261 -4.81 25.86 -17.02
N PRO A 262 -4.85 26.93 -17.83
CA PRO A 262 -3.98 28.09 -17.64
C PRO A 262 -4.30 28.91 -16.38
N SER A 263 -5.52 28.78 -15.85
CA SER A 263 -6.03 29.65 -14.77
C SER A 263 -5.85 29.07 -13.36
N PHE A 264 -5.45 27.81 -13.23
CA PHE A 264 -5.29 27.15 -11.94
C PHE A 264 -3.94 26.45 -11.84
N ALA A 265 -3.23 26.70 -10.75
CA ALA A 265 -2.00 26.00 -10.40
C ALA A 265 -1.95 25.76 -8.89
N HIS A 266 -1.67 24.51 -8.50
CA HIS A 266 -1.36 24.12 -7.14
C HIS A 266 0.15 23.94 -7.00
N ALA A 267 0.71 24.30 -5.84
CA ALA A 267 2.14 24.11 -5.59
C ALA A 267 2.40 23.53 -4.21
N GLU A 268 3.38 22.64 -4.14
CA GLU A 268 3.84 22.01 -2.91
C GLU A 268 5.36 21.94 -2.88
N THR A 269 5.97 22.21 -1.72
CA THR A 269 7.40 22.05 -1.51
C THR A 269 7.71 20.66 -0.99
N ARG A 270 8.92 20.19 -1.30
CA ARG A 270 9.51 18.99 -0.72
C ARG A 270 11.00 19.23 -0.48
N LYS A 271 11.58 18.45 0.43
CA LYS A 271 13.03 18.45 0.63
C LYS A 271 13.74 18.11 -0.68
N SER A 272 14.71 18.94 -1.06
CA SER A 272 15.52 18.71 -2.25
C SER A 272 16.34 17.42 -2.12
N PRO A 273 16.45 16.60 -3.18
CA PRO A 273 17.29 15.40 -3.16
C PRO A 273 18.78 15.72 -3.01
N VAL A 274 19.19 16.99 -3.14
CA VAL A 274 20.59 17.42 -3.10
C VAL A 274 21.19 17.45 -1.68
N VAL A 275 20.35 17.55 -0.64
CA VAL A 275 20.81 17.74 0.75
C VAL A 275 21.59 16.53 1.27
N ASP A 276 20.89 15.45 1.63
CA ASP A 276 21.48 14.21 2.16
C ASP A 276 20.99 12.96 1.42
N GLY A 277 20.09 13.12 0.45
CA GLY A 277 19.46 12.01 -0.27
C GLY A 277 18.42 11.22 0.51
N MET A 278 18.13 11.57 1.77
CA MET A 278 17.12 10.92 2.59
C MET A 278 15.74 11.57 2.42
N VAL A 279 14.77 10.75 2.02
CA VAL A 279 13.37 11.16 1.88
C VAL A 279 12.71 11.26 3.25
N ARG A 280 12.25 12.46 3.62
CA ARG A 280 11.45 12.67 4.83
C ARG A 280 10.06 12.06 4.64
N ARG A 281 9.64 11.22 5.57
CA ARG A 281 8.31 10.59 5.56
C ARG A 281 7.51 10.94 6.81
N ASN A 282 6.20 11.08 6.66
CA ASN A 282 5.26 11.23 7.76
C ASN A 282 4.99 9.88 8.44
N ASN A 283 4.15 9.88 9.48
CA ASN A 283 3.80 8.67 10.23
C ASN A 283 3.09 7.60 9.37
N ASP A 284 2.48 7.98 8.25
CA ASP A 284 1.87 7.06 7.28
C ASP A 284 2.88 6.52 6.25
N GLY A 285 4.16 6.86 6.38
CA GLY A 285 5.19 6.50 5.42
C GLY A 285 5.11 7.25 4.09
N LYS A 286 4.33 8.33 3.97
CA LYS A 286 4.28 9.19 2.78
C LYS A 286 5.35 10.26 2.82
N GLU A 287 5.91 10.63 1.68
CA GLU A 287 6.86 11.76 1.59
C GLU A 287 6.21 13.04 2.11
N VAL A 288 6.91 13.74 3.01
CA VAL A 288 6.44 15.00 3.57
C VAL A 288 6.45 16.08 2.48
N ARG A 289 5.31 16.75 2.33
CA ARG A 289 5.10 17.87 1.41
C ARG A 289 4.35 18.98 2.12
N TYR A 290 4.63 20.23 1.75
CA TYR A 290 3.97 21.40 2.31
C TYR A 290 3.36 22.23 1.19
N VAL A 291 2.08 22.55 1.30
CA VAL A 291 1.41 23.43 0.32
C VAL A 291 2.09 24.80 0.36
N THR A 292 2.41 25.36 -0.81
CA THR A 292 3.00 26.69 -0.94
C THR A 292 2.22 27.53 -1.94
N THR A 293 2.26 28.85 -1.74
CA THR A 293 1.57 29.79 -2.63
C THR A 293 2.50 30.22 -3.76
N LEU A 294 1.97 30.26 -4.98
CA LEU A 294 2.66 30.82 -6.13
C LEU A 294 2.53 32.34 -6.19
N THR A 295 3.62 33.03 -6.50
CA THR A 295 3.62 34.47 -6.78
C THR A 295 2.88 34.78 -8.10
N PRO A 296 2.46 36.04 -8.34
CA PRO A 296 1.84 36.41 -9.62
C PRO A 296 2.72 36.09 -10.84
N LYS A 297 4.05 36.25 -10.72
CA LYS A 297 5.01 35.90 -11.76
C LYS A 297 5.01 34.39 -12.02
N GLU A 298 5.07 33.58 -10.97
CA GLU A 298 5.05 32.12 -11.07
C GLU A 298 3.70 31.59 -11.63
N LYS A 299 2.57 32.23 -11.29
CA LYS A 299 1.27 31.91 -11.89
C LYS A 299 1.24 32.20 -13.39
N LYS A 300 1.83 33.33 -13.82
CA LYS A 300 1.97 33.64 -15.24
C LYS A 300 2.84 32.60 -15.95
N MET A 301 3.98 32.23 -15.35
CA MET A 301 4.84 31.14 -15.88
C MET A 301 4.05 29.83 -16.01
N ALA A 302 3.29 29.44 -14.98
CA ALA A 302 2.47 28.23 -14.99
C ALA A 302 1.43 28.26 -16.14
N SER A 303 0.77 29.41 -16.35
CA SER A 303 -0.16 29.62 -17.46
C SER A 303 0.55 29.49 -18.81
N SER A 304 1.71 30.13 -18.99
CA SER A 304 2.47 30.06 -20.24
C SER A 304 2.93 28.64 -20.55
N ILE A 305 3.45 27.91 -19.55
CA ILE A 305 3.88 26.50 -19.71
C ILE A 305 2.69 25.61 -20.07
N CYS A 306 1.55 25.76 -19.39
CA CYS A 306 0.34 24.99 -19.68
C CYS A 306 -0.09 25.15 -21.15
N LEU A 307 -0.13 26.39 -21.64
CA LEU A 307 -0.52 26.70 -23.02
C LEU A 307 0.52 26.25 -24.04
N ALA A 308 1.80 26.56 -23.82
CA ALA A 308 2.88 26.28 -24.76
C ALA A 308 3.08 24.78 -24.98
N PHE A 309 3.07 23.98 -23.93
CA PHE A 309 3.21 22.53 -24.06
C PHE A 309 1.89 21.83 -24.47
N GLY A 310 0.78 22.56 -24.57
CA GLY A 310 -0.53 21.98 -24.86
C GLY A 310 -1.02 21.01 -23.77
N GLN A 311 -0.53 21.14 -22.54
CA GLN A 311 -0.82 20.23 -21.44
C GLN A 311 -1.73 20.93 -20.42
N THR A 312 -3.04 20.74 -20.52
CA THR A 312 -4.03 21.26 -19.56
C THR A 312 -3.72 20.78 -18.15
N VAL A 313 -3.47 19.48 -17.98
CA VAL A 313 -2.96 18.93 -16.72
C VAL A 313 -1.46 18.73 -16.88
N CYS A 314 -0.68 19.60 -16.25
CA CYS A 314 0.78 19.59 -16.38
C CYS A 314 1.48 19.78 -15.04
N GLY A 315 2.50 18.96 -14.76
CA GLY A 315 3.39 19.07 -13.63
C GLY A 315 4.78 19.53 -14.04
N PHE A 316 5.38 20.45 -13.29
CA PHE A 316 6.73 20.94 -13.52
C PHE A 316 7.41 21.33 -12.20
N ASP A 317 8.74 21.40 -12.24
CA ASP A 317 9.58 21.67 -11.07
C ASP A 317 10.22 23.06 -11.17
N LEU A 318 10.23 23.77 -10.05
CA LEU A 318 10.68 25.14 -9.91
C LEU A 318 11.60 25.27 -8.70
N LEU A 319 12.66 26.06 -8.83
CA LEU A 319 13.55 26.46 -7.74
C LEU A 319 13.39 27.95 -7.46
N ARG A 320 13.35 28.31 -6.17
CA ARG A 320 13.36 29.70 -5.69
C ARG A 320 14.76 30.03 -5.17
N VAL A 321 15.39 31.04 -5.76
CA VAL A 321 16.74 31.48 -5.42
C VAL A 321 16.76 33.00 -5.39
N HIS A 322 17.10 33.57 -4.24
CA HIS A 322 17.27 35.02 -4.06
C HIS A 322 16.08 35.84 -4.59
N GLY A 323 14.86 35.35 -4.32
CA GLY A 323 13.61 36.00 -4.74
C GLY A 323 13.24 35.87 -6.23
N GLN A 324 14.01 35.12 -7.02
CA GLN A 324 13.66 34.72 -8.39
C GLN A 324 13.25 33.25 -8.46
N SER A 325 12.53 32.89 -9.52
CA SER A 325 12.03 31.53 -9.73
C SER A 325 12.48 31.00 -11.08
N TYR A 326 13.04 29.78 -11.08
CA TYR A 326 13.60 29.14 -12.26
C TYR A 326 12.96 27.77 -12.48
N ILE A 327 12.51 27.49 -13.70
CA ILE A 327 12.00 26.19 -14.09
C ILE A 327 13.17 25.26 -14.38
N ILE A 328 13.12 24.04 -13.84
CA ILE A 328 14.19 23.05 -13.98
C ILE A 328 13.74 21.75 -14.65
N ASP A 329 12.43 21.50 -14.72
CA ASP A 329 11.88 20.30 -15.36
C ASP A 329 10.40 20.47 -15.70
N VAL A 330 9.94 19.90 -16.82
CA VAL A 330 8.53 19.86 -17.21
C VAL A 330 8.17 18.41 -17.51
N ASN A 331 7.21 17.85 -16.78
CA ASN A 331 6.91 16.41 -16.79
C ASN A 331 5.66 16.04 -17.61
N GLY A 332 4.86 17.02 -18.04
CA GLY A 332 3.53 16.76 -18.60
C GLY A 332 2.55 16.25 -17.54
N TRP A 333 1.76 15.23 -17.86
CA TRP A 333 0.66 14.77 -17.01
C TRP A 333 1.10 14.35 -15.60
N SER A 334 0.64 15.08 -14.58
CA SER A 334 0.97 14.80 -13.19
C SER A 334 -0.12 15.29 -12.24
N PHE A 335 -0.35 14.54 -11.17
CA PHE A 335 -1.34 14.88 -10.14
C PHE A 335 -0.70 15.05 -8.77
N VAL A 336 -1.26 15.97 -7.99
CA VAL A 336 -1.02 16.07 -6.55
C VAL A 336 -1.50 14.79 -5.87
N LYS A 337 -0.81 14.36 -4.81
CA LYS A 337 -1.15 13.12 -4.09
C LYS A 337 -1.67 13.44 -2.70
N GLY A 338 -2.84 12.89 -2.39
CA GLY A 338 -3.45 12.95 -1.06
C GLY A 338 -4.06 14.31 -0.70
N ASN A 339 -4.49 15.10 -1.69
CA ASN A 339 -5.11 16.40 -1.49
C ASN A 339 -6.50 16.41 -2.14
N ASP A 340 -7.55 16.32 -1.32
CA ASP A 340 -8.93 16.24 -1.80
C ASP A 340 -9.43 17.56 -2.40
N ASP A 341 -8.96 18.70 -1.89
CA ASP A 341 -9.27 20.02 -2.47
C ASP A 341 -8.74 20.14 -3.91
N TYR A 342 -7.54 19.62 -4.16
CA TYR A 342 -6.98 19.54 -5.51
C TYR A 342 -7.84 18.64 -6.41
N TYR A 343 -8.24 17.46 -5.94
CA TYR A 343 -9.08 16.55 -6.73
C TYR A 343 -10.44 17.17 -7.09
N ASN A 344 -11.08 17.81 -6.12
CA ASN A 344 -12.37 18.49 -6.31
C ASN A 344 -12.26 19.67 -7.27
N ASN A 345 -11.21 20.50 -7.14
CA ASN A 345 -10.95 21.58 -8.09
C ASN A 345 -10.64 21.06 -9.48
N CYS A 346 -9.86 19.99 -9.60
CA CYS A 346 -9.58 19.34 -10.87
C CYS A 346 -10.85 18.88 -11.57
N ALA A 347 -11.71 18.13 -10.88
CA ALA A 347 -12.98 17.67 -11.43
C ALA A 347 -13.88 18.85 -11.85
N ARG A 348 -13.99 19.90 -11.03
CA ARG A 348 -14.81 21.09 -11.34
C ARG A 348 -14.29 21.85 -12.58
N ILE A 349 -12.98 22.02 -12.70
CA ILE A 349 -12.37 22.73 -13.83
C ILE A 349 -12.51 21.88 -15.10
N LEU A 350 -12.21 20.57 -15.03
CA LEU A 350 -12.40 19.66 -16.16
C LEU A 350 -13.86 19.62 -16.63
N ARG A 351 -14.83 19.55 -15.70
CA ARG A 351 -16.27 19.68 -16.02
C ARG A 351 -16.55 20.96 -16.79
N THR A 352 -16.00 22.09 -16.35
CA THR A 352 -16.20 23.38 -17.04
C THR A 352 -15.59 23.36 -18.44
N ILE A 353 -14.40 22.80 -18.61
CA ILE A 353 -13.73 22.64 -19.91
C ILE A 353 -14.57 21.77 -20.84
N PHE A 354 -15.05 20.62 -20.36
CA PHE A 354 -15.88 19.68 -21.10
C PHE A 354 -17.21 20.29 -21.55
N LEU A 355 -17.94 20.93 -20.64
CA LEU A 355 -19.20 21.60 -20.98
C LEU A 355 -18.99 22.74 -21.99
N ASN A 356 -17.89 23.48 -21.89
CA ASN A 356 -17.54 24.49 -22.88
C ASN A 356 -17.19 23.88 -24.24
N ALA A 357 -16.50 22.74 -24.28
CA ALA A 357 -16.21 22.01 -25.50
C ALA A 357 -17.49 21.52 -26.19
N VAL A 358 -18.46 21.00 -25.42
CA VAL A 358 -19.80 20.60 -25.90
C VAL A 358 -20.57 21.79 -26.47
N ARG A 359 -20.46 22.98 -25.88
CA ARG A 359 -21.11 24.19 -26.42
C ARG A 359 -20.49 24.64 -27.75
N ARG A 360 -19.17 24.48 -27.91
CA ARG A 360 -18.41 24.94 -29.09
C ARG A 360 -18.45 23.95 -30.26
N ARG A 361 -18.51 22.65 -29.99
CA ARG A 361 -18.63 21.59 -31.00
C ARG A 361 -20.03 21.00 -30.94
N LYS A 362 -20.73 20.89 -32.08
CA LYS A 362 -21.83 19.92 -32.22
C LYS A 362 -21.20 18.53 -32.24
N ILE A 363 -20.87 17.98 -31.07
CA ILE A 363 -20.31 16.63 -30.96
C ILE A 363 -21.37 15.68 -31.49
N SER A 364 -21.11 15.10 -32.67
CA SER A 364 -22.03 14.16 -33.29
C SER A 364 -21.63 12.75 -32.87
N VAL A 365 -22.32 12.24 -31.86
CA VAL A 365 -22.31 10.81 -31.48
C VAL A 365 -22.68 9.91 -32.68
N ASP A 366 -23.26 10.49 -33.74
CA ASP A 366 -23.75 9.76 -34.92
C ASP A 366 -22.61 9.25 -35.83
N SER A 367 -21.34 9.63 -35.61
CA SER A 367 -20.18 9.08 -36.34
C SER A 367 -19.50 7.87 -35.67
N ILE A 368 -19.91 7.50 -34.45
CA ILE A 368 -19.34 6.34 -33.73
C ILE A 368 -20.12 5.07 -34.13
N PRO A 369 -19.46 4.05 -34.72
CA PRO A 369 -20.10 2.77 -35.03
C PRO A 369 -20.81 2.20 -33.81
N LYS A 370 -22.01 1.63 -34.00
CA LYS A 370 -22.83 1.08 -32.89
C LYS A 370 -22.02 0.16 -31.98
N ALA A 371 -21.19 -0.72 -32.56
CA ALA A 371 -20.36 -1.68 -31.83
C ALA A 371 -19.32 -1.03 -30.88
N LEU A 372 -18.97 0.24 -31.09
CA LEU A 372 -17.94 0.95 -30.33
C LEU A 372 -18.52 1.98 -29.35
N ARG A 373 -19.85 2.04 -29.26
CA ARG A 373 -20.52 2.93 -28.30
C ARG A 373 -20.30 2.44 -26.86
N TYR A 374 -20.48 3.36 -25.92
CA TYR A 374 -20.35 3.11 -24.49
C TYR A 374 -21.10 1.86 -24.01
N GLU A 375 -22.27 1.58 -24.56
CA GLU A 375 -23.09 0.44 -24.15
C GLU A 375 -22.47 -0.91 -24.51
N ASN A 376 -21.58 -0.93 -25.51
CA ASN A 376 -20.92 -2.14 -26.02
C ASN A 376 -19.45 -2.25 -25.58
N SER A 377 -18.94 -1.32 -24.78
CA SER A 377 -17.58 -1.39 -24.26
C SER A 377 -17.43 -2.57 -23.30
N TRP A 378 -16.22 -3.14 -23.22
CA TRP A 378 -15.89 -4.10 -22.17
C TRP A 378 -16.16 -3.47 -20.80
N ARG A 379 -16.90 -4.18 -19.95
CA ARG A 379 -17.22 -3.74 -18.59
C ARG A 379 -16.93 -4.85 -17.61
N LEU A 380 -16.58 -4.45 -16.39
CA LEU A 380 -16.39 -5.41 -15.31
C LEU A 380 -17.72 -6.13 -15.02
N LYS A 381 -17.74 -7.44 -15.26
CA LYS A 381 -18.93 -8.28 -15.04
C LYS A 381 -19.03 -8.75 -13.59
N SER A 382 -17.91 -9.08 -12.96
CA SER A 382 -17.93 -9.50 -11.57
C SER A 382 -16.65 -9.15 -10.84
N PHE A 383 -16.78 -8.80 -9.56
CA PHE A 383 -15.65 -8.65 -8.65
C PHE A 383 -15.71 -9.70 -7.55
N VAL A 384 -14.76 -10.62 -7.57
CA VAL A 384 -14.59 -11.65 -6.53
C VAL A 384 -13.29 -11.39 -5.80
N SER A 385 -13.35 -11.28 -4.47
CA SER A 385 -12.14 -11.02 -3.67
C SER A 385 -12.13 -11.76 -2.35
N VAL A 386 -10.95 -12.27 -2.00
CA VAL A 386 -10.68 -12.92 -0.72
C VAL A 386 -9.80 -12.03 0.12
N PHE A 387 -10.33 -11.58 1.26
CA PHE A 387 -9.65 -10.75 2.23
C PHE A 387 -9.13 -11.60 3.38
N ARG A 388 -7.97 -11.20 3.90
CA ARG A 388 -7.49 -11.60 5.21
C ARG A 388 -7.84 -10.52 6.23
N HIS A 389 -7.81 -10.88 7.51
CA HIS A 389 -7.97 -9.89 8.58
C HIS A 389 -6.93 -8.75 8.48
N ALA A 390 -7.33 -7.56 8.91
CA ALA A 390 -6.45 -6.40 9.03
C ALA A 390 -5.53 -6.51 10.27
N ASP A 391 -4.85 -5.44 10.64
CA ASP A 391 -4.01 -5.38 11.84
C ASP A 391 -4.78 -5.82 13.11
N ARG A 392 -4.10 -6.49 14.04
CA ARG A 392 -4.75 -7.07 15.23
C ARG A 392 -3.84 -7.09 16.45
N THR A 393 -4.44 -7.13 17.64
CA THR A 393 -3.68 -7.41 18.87
C THR A 393 -3.09 -8.84 18.84
N PRO A 394 -1.97 -9.09 19.54
CA PRO A 394 -1.43 -10.44 19.70
C PRO A 394 -2.46 -11.34 20.36
N LYS A 395 -2.65 -12.55 19.80
CA LYS A 395 -3.59 -13.52 20.35
C LYS A 395 -2.88 -14.33 21.42
N GLN A 396 -3.48 -14.39 22.60
CA GLN A 396 -2.95 -15.13 23.74
C GLN A 396 -3.88 -16.29 24.10
N LYS A 397 -3.29 -17.36 24.66
CA LYS A 397 -4.03 -18.54 25.10
C LYS A 397 -3.37 -19.18 26.31
N MET A 398 -4.19 -19.65 27.24
CA MET A 398 -3.78 -20.47 28.38
C MET A 398 -4.56 -21.77 28.39
N LYS A 399 -3.87 -22.88 28.65
CA LYS A 399 -4.45 -24.22 28.63
C LYS A 399 -4.38 -24.83 30.02
N PHE A 400 -5.51 -25.34 30.47
CA PHE A 400 -5.65 -26.10 31.71
C PHE A 400 -6.18 -27.49 31.39
N SER A 401 -5.94 -28.44 32.28
CA SER A 401 -6.49 -29.79 32.17
C SER A 401 -7.03 -30.19 33.53
N PHE A 402 -8.32 -30.52 33.55
CA PHE A 402 -9.09 -30.85 34.75
C PHE A 402 -9.87 -32.14 34.52
N ARG A 403 -10.32 -32.75 35.61
CA ARG A 403 -11.16 -33.94 35.69
C ARG A 403 -12.36 -33.76 36.63
N SER A 404 -12.42 -32.66 37.37
CA SER A 404 -13.45 -32.42 38.37
C SER A 404 -14.82 -32.10 37.77
N GLN A 405 -15.86 -32.49 38.52
CA GLN A 405 -17.26 -32.35 38.12
C GLN A 405 -17.68 -30.92 37.75
N PRO A 406 -17.27 -29.85 38.48
CA PRO A 406 -17.69 -28.49 38.14
C PRO A 406 -17.36 -28.06 36.70
N PHE A 407 -16.27 -28.57 36.12
CA PHE A 407 -15.91 -28.28 34.73
C PHE A 407 -16.59 -29.23 33.74
N ILE A 408 -16.86 -30.49 34.14
CA ILE A 408 -17.60 -31.45 33.32
C ILE A 408 -19.04 -30.96 33.12
N ASP A 409 -19.65 -30.39 34.16
CA ASP A 409 -21.03 -29.86 34.11
C ASP A 409 -21.19 -28.77 33.02
N LEU A 410 -20.13 -28.03 32.68
CA LEU A 410 -20.15 -27.03 31.60
C LEU A 410 -20.34 -27.64 30.19
N LEU A 411 -20.22 -28.95 30.03
CA LEU A 411 -20.49 -29.64 28.77
C LEU A 411 -21.99 -29.90 28.53
N ASN A 412 -22.86 -29.72 29.53
CA ASN A 412 -24.30 -30.00 29.45
C ASN A 412 -24.61 -31.39 28.83
N GLU A 413 -23.93 -32.44 29.31
CA GLU A 413 -24.02 -33.83 28.80
C GLU A 413 -23.50 -34.05 27.36
N GLY A 414 -22.97 -33.02 26.71
CA GLY A 414 -22.38 -33.10 25.38
C GLY A 414 -20.99 -33.76 25.37
N THR A 415 -20.70 -34.50 24.29
CA THR A 415 -19.37 -35.10 24.04
C THR A 415 -18.48 -34.26 23.12
N GLU A 416 -18.98 -33.12 22.65
CA GLU A 416 -18.31 -32.25 21.68
C GLU A 416 -17.61 -31.04 22.32
N GLU A 417 -16.81 -30.32 21.52
CA GLU A 417 -16.16 -29.08 21.96
C GLU A 417 -17.19 -27.95 22.17
N VAL A 418 -17.17 -27.35 23.36
CA VAL A 418 -18.01 -26.19 23.71
C VAL A 418 -17.16 -24.91 23.70
N ILE A 419 -17.71 -23.81 23.18
CA ILE A 419 -17.04 -22.49 23.15
C ILE A 419 -17.93 -21.47 23.85
N LEU A 420 -17.53 -21.07 25.07
CA LEU A 420 -18.25 -20.09 25.90
C LEU A 420 -17.70 -18.68 25.68
N ARG A 421 -18.59 -17.67 25.64
CA ARG A 421 -18.26 -16.26 25.37
C ARG A 421 -19.12 -15.30 26.19
N ASN A 422 -18.67 -14.06 26.34
CA ASN A 422 -19.41 -12.98 27.01
C ASN A 422 -19.91 -13.41 28.40
N GLU A 423 -21.21 -13.29 28.68
CA GLU A 423 -21.83 -13.63 29.97
C GLU A 423 -21.63 -15.10 30.38
N GLU A 424 -21.47 -16.02 29.42
CA GLU A 424 -21.21 -17.44 29.69
C GLU A 424 -19.85 -17.67 30.38
N LEU A 425 -18.94 -16.69 30.32
CA LEU A 425 -17.66 -16.77 31.02
C LEU A 425 -17.83 -16.71 32.55
N ASN A 426 -18.94 -16.16 33.05
CA ASN A 426 -19.27 -16.21 34.47
C ASN A 426 -19.52 -17.65 34.93
N LEU A 427 -20.10 -18.51 34.07
CA LEU A 427 -20.29 -19.93 34.39
C LEU A 427 -18.95 -20.64 34.61
N VAL A 428 -17.92 -20.26 33.83
CA VAL A 428 -16.56 -20.82 33.99
C VAL A 428 -15.91 -20.33 35.28
N LEU A 429 -16.13 -19.07 35.65
CA LEU A 429 -15.65 -18.53 36.91
C LEU A 429 -16.31 -19.24 38.10
N ASP A 430 -17.64 -19.39 38.07
CA ASP A 430 -18.40 -20.09 39.11
C ASP A 430 -17.93 -21.55 39.25
N ALA A 431 -17.70 -22.24 38.13
CA ALA A 431 -17.13 -23.59 38.12
C ALA A 431 -15.72 -23.62 38.74
N THR A 432 -14.91 -22.60 38.47
CA THR A 432 -13.56 -22.47 39.04
C THR A 432 -13.62 -22.25 40.55
N GLU A 433 -14.49 -21.37 41.04
CA GLU A 433 -14.66 -21.11 42.47
C GLU A 433 -15.22 -22.32 43.23
N LYS A 434 -16.18 -23.05 42.63
CA LYS A 434 -16.66 -24.33 43.16
C LYS A 434 -15.53 -25.35 43.24
N ALA A 435 -14.71 -25.48 42.19
CA ALA A 435 -13.59 -26.43 42.18
C ALA A 435 -12.53 -26.09 43.24
N ILE A 436 -12.28 -24.80 43.51
CA ILE A 436 -11.43 -24.31 44.60
C ILE A 436 -12.03 -24.70 45.96
N GLY A 437 -13.31 -24.42 46.19
CA GLY A 437 -13.99 -24.75 47.45
C GLY A 437 -14.04 -26.26 47.74
N LEU A 438 -14.15 -27.09 46.70
CA LEU A 438 -14.14 -28.54 46.80
C LEU A 438 -12.72 -29.15 46.90
N LEU A 439 -11.65 -28.35 46.77
CA LEU A 439 -10.26 -28.82 46.73
C LEU A 439 -10.05 -29.96 45.71
N SER A 440 -10.77 -29.89 44.60
CA SER A 440 -10.95 -31.01 43.66
C SER A 440 -9.87 -31.09 42.57
N GLU A 441 -9.01 -30.08 42.46
CA GLU A 441 -7.97 -29.95 41.44
C GLU A 441 -6.73 -29.24 42.00
N ASP A 442 -5.68 -29.16 41.18
CA ASP A 442 -4.45 -28.43 41.46
C ASP A 442 -4.72 -26.94 41.81
N PRO A 443 -4.45 -26.50 43.05
CA PRO A 443 -4.78 -25.15 43.50
C PRO A 443 -4.01 -24.07 42.76
N VAL A 444 -2.81 -24.37 42.24
CA VAL A 444 -2.02 -23.40 41.46
C VAL A 444 -2.72 -23.10 40.14
N LYS A 445 -3.20 -24.15 39.45
CA LYS A 445 -3.93 -24.01 38.18
C LYS A 445 -5.27 -23.32 38.36
N LEU A 446 -6.00 -23.65 39.42
CA LEU A 446 -7.29 -23.03 39.73
C LEU A 446 -7.14 -21.53 40.04
N ASN A 447 -6.18 -21.16 40.90
CA ASN A 447 -5.92 -19.75 41.19
C ASN A 447 -5.45 -18.97 39.96
N GLN A 448 -4.64 -19.59 39.10
CA GLN A 448 -4.23 -18.98 37.84
C GLN A 448 -5.41 -18.80 36.87
N LEU A 449 -6.29 -19.79 36.75
CA LEU A 449 -7.50 -19.68 35.94
C LEU A 449 -8.42 -18.57 36.47
N LYS A 450 -8.64 -18.53 37.78
CA LYS A 450 -9.45 -17.49 38.44
C LYS A 450 -8.90 -16.09 38.12
N LEU A 451 -7.61 -15.87 38.35
CA LEU A 451 -6.95 -14.59 38.07
C LEU A 451 -7.10 -14.18 36.59
N ILE A 452 -6.95 -15.13 35.66
CA ILE A 452 -7.14 -14.85 34.24
C ILE A 452 -8.59 -14.44 33.95
N LEU A 453 -9.57 -15.14 34.48
CA LEU A 453 -10.98 -14.83 34.26
C LEU A 453 -11.35 -13.48 34.89
N ASP A 454 -10.93 -13.21 36.12
CA ASP A 454 -11.20 -11.94 36.81
C ASP A 454 -10.64 -10.73 36.03
N MET A 455 -9.43 -10.86 35.48
CA MET A 455 -8.80 -9.76 34.74
C MET A 455 -9.26 -9.65 33.28
N LYS A 456 -9.68 -10.75 32.65
CA LYS A 456 -9.77 -10.84 31.18
C LYS A 456 -11.14 -11.22 30.64
N ARG A 457 -12.09 -11.68 31.45
CA ARG A 457 -13.43 -12.09 30.96
C ARG A 457 -14.17 -10.96 30.24
N ASP A 458 -13.99 -9.73 30.71
CA ASP A 458 -14.66 -8.54 30.18
C ASP A 458 -13.91 -7.93 28.98
N LEU A 459 -12.72 -8.46 28.64
CA LEU A 459 -12.00 -8.03 27.45
C LEU A 459 -12.73 -8.52 26.19
N PRO A 460 -12.87 -7.67 25.15
CA PRO A 460 -13.47 -8.07 23.88
C PRO A 460 -12.79 -9.30 23.28
N GLY A 461 -13.61 -10.24 22.81
CA GLY A 461 -13.15 -11.44 22.12
C GLY A 461 -12.62 -12.56 23.01
N THR A 462 -12.60 -12.36 24.34
CA THR A 462 -12.28 -13.43 25.28
C THR A 462 -13.27 -14.59 25.14
N LYS A 463 -12.72 -15.81 25.09
CA LYS A 463 -13.51 -17.04 25.00
C LYS A 463 -12.83 -18.19 25.70
N VAL A 464 -13.64 -19.11 26.22
CA VAL A 464 -13.18 -20.36 26.82
C VAL A 464 -13.61 -21.51 25.92
N GLN A 465 -12.64 -22.30 25.45
CA GLN A 465 -12.92 -23.54 24.73
C GLN A 465 -12.76 -24.72 25.66
N ILE A 466 -13.77 -25.57 25.71
CA ILE A 466 -13.80 -26.78 26.53
C ILE A 466 -13.73 -27.97 25.58
N LYS A 467 -12.65 -28.74 25.68
CA LYS A 467 -12.42 -29.93 24.85
C LYS A 467 -12.40 -31.17 25.73
N PRO A 468 -13.45 -31.98 25.75
CA PRO A 468 -13.40 -33.26 26.43
C PRO A 468 -12.48 -34.23 25.67
N SER A 469 -11.81 -35.12 26.41
CA SER A 469 -10.98 -36.18 25.86
C SER A 469 -11.48 -37.52 26.37
N TYR A 470 -11.87 -38.39 25.44
CA TYR A 470 -12.31 -39.76 25.71
C TYR A 470 -11.28 -40.75 25.19
N ASN A 471 -11.19 -41.91 25.82
CA ASN A 471 -10.38 -43.01 25.34
C ASN A 471 -11.02 -43.60 24.07
N LYS A 472 -10.21 -43.80 23.03
CA LYS A 472 -10.67 -44.26 21.72
C LYS A 472 -11.16 -45.71 21.72
N VAL A 473 -10.80 -46.51 22.73
CA VAL A 473 -11.11 -47.94 22.78
C VAL A 473 -12.40 -48.22 23.54
N ASP A 474 -12.57 -47.64 24.73
CA ASP A 474 -13.69 -47.93 25.65
C ASP A 474 -14.67 -46.75 25.81
N GLY A 475 -14.38 -45.59 25.21
CA GLY A 475 -15.24 -44.40 25.28
C GLY A 475 -15.23 -43.69 26.63
N LEU A 476 -14.37 -44.10 27.58
CA LEU A 476 -14.34 -43.51 28.92
C LEU A 476 -13.72 -42.10 28.92
N PHE A 477 -14.29 -41.20 29.72
CA PHE A 477 -13.77 -39.85 29.91
C PHE A 477 -12.39 -39.89 30.59
N ILE A 478 -11.40 -39.19 30.01
CA ILE A 478 -10.02 -39.12 30.52
C ILE A 478 -9.76 -37.82 31.26
N LYS A 479 -10.10 -36.71 30.60
CA LYS A 479 -9.85 -35.33 31.06
C LYS A 479 -10.58 -34.33 30.18
N LEU A 480 -10.74 -33.13 30.71
CA LEU A 480 -11.25 -31.97 30.01
C LEU A 480 -10.12 -30.94 29.88
N GLN A 481 -9.86 -30.49 28.66
CA GLN A 481 -8.92 -29.42 28.39
C GLN A 481 -9.67 -28.10 28.24
N LEU A 482 -9.41 -27.17 29.17
CA LEU A 482 -9.98 -25.84 29.16
C LEU A 482 -8.96 -24.86 28.56
N ILE A 483 -9.35 -24.11 27.54
CA ILE A 483 -8.47 -23.18 26.83
C ILE A 483 -9.07 -21.78 26.86
N VAL A 484 -8.53 -20.91 27.71
CA VAL A 484 -8.88 -19.49 27.71
C VAL A 484 -8.10 -18.80 26.61
N LYS A 485 -8.78 -18.07 25.72
CA LYS A 485 -8.18 -17.31 24.61
C LYS A 485 -8.66 -15.87 24.68
N TRP A 486 -7.74 -14.91 24.53
CA TRP A 486 -8.04 -13.48 24.47
C TRP A 486 -7.10 -12.78 23.47
N GLY A 487 -7.42 -11.52 23.15
CA GLY A 487 -6.71 -10.77 22.11
C GLY A 487 -6.97 -11.34 20.71
N GLY A 488 -6.15 -10.93 19.74
CA GLY A 488 -6.49 -11.13 18.33
C GLY A 488 -7.55 -10.14 17.84
N GLU A 489 -7.78 -9.06 18.59
CA GLU A 489 -8.83 -8.07 18.37
C GLU A 489 -8.41 -7.03 17.33
N PHE A 490 -9.43 -6.48 16.68
CA PHE A 490 -9.28 -5.47 15.63
C PHE A 490 -8.71 -4.17 16.21
N THR A 491 -7.55 -3.71 15.74
CA THR A 491 -6.92 -2.49 16.29
C THR A 491 -7.52 -1.20 15.73
N HIS A 492 -7.21 -0.06 16.36
CA HIS A 492 -7.51 1.26 15.80
C HIS A 492 -6.90 1.45 14.40
N SER A 493 -5.67 0.96 14.17
CA SER A 493 -5.04 1.00 12.85
C SER A 493 -5.78 0.11 11.85
N ALA A 494 -6.30 -1.03 12.29
CA ALA A 494 -7.11 -1.92 11.47
C ALA A 494 -8.36 -1.22 10.94
N ARG A 495 -9.05 -0.43 11.78
CA ARG A 495 -10.21 0.39 11.34
C ARG A 495 -9.85 1.33 10.21
N TYR A 496 -8.74 2.06 10.36
CA TYR A 496 -8.28 2.98 9.32
C TYR A 496 -7.85 2.24 8.05
N GLN A 497 -7.11 1.14 8.16
CA GLN A 497 -6.66 0.33 7.03
C GLN A 497 -7.83 -0.27 6.25
N SER A 498 -8.80 -0.87 6.95
CA SER A 498 -9.98 -1.46 6.32
C SER A 498 -10.87 -0.41 5.66
N ARG A 499 -11.05 0.75 6.31
CA ARG A 499 -11.81 1.87 5.73
C ARG A 499 -11.12 2.42 4.48
N ASP A 500 -9.83 2.74 4.54
CA ASP A 500 -9.10 3.24 3.36
C ASP A 500 -9.11 2.21 2.23
N LEU A 501 -8.91 0.92 2.53
CA LEU A 501 -9.00 -0.14 1.51
C LEU A 501 -10.40 -0.21 0.88
N GLY A 502 -11.45 -0.25 1.72
CA GLY A 502 -12.84 -0.32 1.27
C GLY A 502 -13.26 0.88 0.44
N GLU A 503 -12.94 2.10 0.89
CA GLU A 503 -13.23 3.34 0.15
C GLU A 503 -12.50 3.38 -1.21
N ASN A 504 -11.22 3.00 -1.24
CA ASN A 504 -10.45 2.98 -2.49
C ASN A 504 -10.95 1.89 -3.44
N LEU A 505 -11.28 0.70 -2.92
CA LEU A 505 -11.85 -0.37 -3.71
C LEU A 505 -13.20 0.05 -4.29
N ARG A 506 -14.08 0.63 -3.48
CA ARG A 506 -15.38 1.14 -3.93
C ARG A 506 -15.23 2.13 -5.08
N LYS A 507 -14.34 3.11 -4.91
CA LYS A 507 -14.04 4.13 -5.94
C LYS A 507 -13.50 3.52 -7.23
N ASP A 508 -12.72 2.44 -7.15
CA ASP A 508 -12.18 1.73 -8.31
C ASP A 508 -13.26 0.95 -9.05
N LEU A 509 -14.10 0.21 -8.33
CA LEU A 509 -15.21 -0.54 -8.92
C LEU A 509 -16.24 0.39 -9.56
N LEU A 510 -16.52 1.55 -8.95
CA LEU A 510 -17.46 2.55 -9.51
C LEU A 510 -17.04 3.04 -10.90
N ILE A 511 -15.74 3.28 -11.13
CA ILE A 511 -15.25 3.76 -12.42
C ILE A 511 -15.13 2.64 -13.47
N MET A 512 -15.12 1.38 -13.04
CA MET A 512 -15.08 0.23 -13.95
C MET A 512 -16.47 -0.23 -14.36
N ASN A 513 -17.38 -0.38 -13.40
CA ASN A 513 -18.80 -0.65 -13.62
C ASN A 513 -19.57 -0.48 -12.31
N ARG A 514 -20.46 0.51 -12.21
CA ARG A 514 -21.29 0.73 -11.01
C ARG A 514 -22.27 -0.41 -10.70
N GLU A 515 -22.71 -1.14 -11.73
CA GLU A 515 -23.73 -2.18 -11.62
C GLU A 515 -23.23 -3.38 -10.81
N VAL A 516 -21.91 -3.51 -10.59
CA VAL A 516 -21.36 -4.56 -9.70
C VAL A 516 -21.79 -4.40 -8.25
N PHE A 517 -22.33 -3.24 -7.86
CA PHE A 517 -22.89 -2.99 -6.54
C PHE A 517 -24.38 -3.34 -6.43
N ASP A 518 -25.05 -3.70 -7.52
CA ASP A 518 -26.46 -4.04 -7.50
C ASP A 518 -26.71 -5.43 -6.89
N ASP A 519 -25.71 -6.33 -6.95
CA ASP A 519 -25.71 -7.65 -6.28
C ASP A 519 -24.39 -7.86 -5.52
N VAL A 520 -24.38 -7.49 -4.23
CA VAL A 520 -23.24 -7.68 -3.33
C VAL A 520 -23.55 -8.77 -2.30
N LYS A 521 -22.68 -9.79 -2.23
CA LYS A 521 -22.69 -10.77 -1.13
C LYS A 521 -21.37 -10.74 -0.38
N ILE A 522 -21.47 -10.71 0.94
CA ILE A 522 -20.32 -10.72 1.84
C ILE A 522 -20.37 -11.99 2.67
N PHE A 523 -19.33 -12.80 2.57
CA PHE A 523 -19.14 -14.00 3.36
C PHE A 523 -18.02 -13.78 4.38
N THR A 524 -18.25 -14.17 5.64
CA THR A 524 -17.26 -14.03 6.72
C THR A 524 -17.06 -15.34 7.49
N SER A 525 -15.85 -15.51 8.02
CA SER A 525 -15.56 -16.44 9.12
C SER A 525 -16.40 -16.14 10.37
N SER A 526 -16.44 -17.06 11.33
CA SER A 526 -17.09 -16.86 12.63
C SER A 526 -16.32 -15.93 13.59
N GLU A 527 -15.18 -15.39 13.19
CA GLU A 527 -14.39 -14.52 14.04
C GLU A 527 -14.95 -13.09 14.09
N ARG A 528 -15.25 -12.63 15.31
CA ARG A 528 -15.78 -11.28 15.57
C ARG A 528 -14.97 -10.17 14.90
N ARG A 529 -13.64 -10.26 14.90
CA ARG A 529 -12.76 -9.26 14.27
C ARG A 529 -12.96 -9.09 12.77
N VAL A 530 -13.51 -10.11 12.11
CA VAL A 530 -13.76 -10.13 10.67
C VAL A 530 -15.09 -9.45 10.35
N SER A 531 -16.05 -9.52 11.28
CA SER A 531 -17.33 -8.81 11.21
C SER A 531 -17.33 -7.44 11.92
N ALA A 532 -16.25 -7.05 12.61
CA ALA A 532 -16.15 -5.84 13.44
C ALA A 532 -16.02 -4.52 12.64
N THR A 533 -16.76 -4.39 11.53
CA THR A 533 -16.89 -3.13 10.78
C THR A 533 -18.21 -2.49 11.18
N ASP A 534 -18.15 -1.37 11.90
CA ASP A 534 -19.30 -0.74 12.59
C ASP A 534 -20.46 -0.24 11.69
N GLU A 535 -20.42 -0.45 10.37
CA GLU A 535 -21.31 0.25 9.41
C GLU A 535 -21.96 -0.65 8.34
N ILE A 536 -21.96 -1.98 8.49
CA ILE A 536 -22.59 -2.87 7.49
C ILE A 536 -24.04 -3.20 7.93
N PRO A 537 -25.06 -2.93 7.08
CA PRO A 537 -26.45 -3.25 7.39
C PRO A 537 -26.66 -4.74 7.73
N GLU A 538 -27.54 -5.01 8.69
CA GLU A 538 -27.93 -6.37 9.05
C GLU A 538 -28.47 -7.12 7.82
N GLY A 539 -28.03 -8.37 7.63
CA GLY A 539 -28.44 -9.24 6.52
C GLY A 539 -27.54 -9.25 5.29
N VAL A 540 -26.59 -8.30 5.14
CA VAL A 540 -25.62 -8.29 4.02
C VAL A 540 -24.48 -9.29 4.22
N ILE A 541 -24.10 -9.54 5.47
CA ILE A 541 -23.00 -10.44 5.85
C ILE A 541 -23.55 -11.82 6.22
N GLN A 542 -23.02 -12.86 5.57
CA GLN A 542 -23.33 -14.25 5.85
C GLN A 542 -22.12 -14.96 6.48
N ILE A 543 -22.32 -15.56 7.65
CA ILE A 543 -21.27 -16.36 8.30
C ILE A 543 -21.23 -17.75 7.66
N ARG A 544 -20.09 -18.15 7.10
CA ARG A 544 -19.88 -19.43 6.40
C ARG A 544 -18.66 -20.15 6.97
N LYS A 545 -18.85 -20.79 8.13
CA LYS A 545 -17.77 -21.39 8.94
C LYS A 545 -17.04 -22.50 8.19
N GLU A 546 -17.79 -23.33 7.49
CA GLU A 546 -17.32 -24.50 6.76
C GLU A 546 -16.31 -24.18 5.66
N MET A 547 -16.29 -22.95 5.16
CA MET A 547 -15.39 -22.51 4.09
C MET A 547 -14.39 -21.42 4.50
N LEU A 548 -14.66 -20.64 5.56
CA LEU A 548 -13.85 -19.47 5.95
C LEU A 548 -13.15 -19.60 7.31
N ASP A 549 -13.51 -20.59 8.13
CA ASP A 549 -12.81 -20.92 9.37
C ASP A 549 -11.69 -21.95 9.12
N ASP A 550 -10.86 -22.21 10.14
CA ASP A 550 -9.78 -23.19 10.05
C ASP A 550 -10.34 -24.60 9.89
N SER A 551 -9.85 -25.34 8.90
CA SER A 551 -10.17 -26.75 8.69
C SER A 551 -9.16 -27.65 9.39
N ASN A 552 -9.64 -28.71 10.06
CA ASN A 552 -8.79 -29.76 10.60
C ASN A 552 -8.39 -30.81 9.55
N ALA A 553 -8.84 -30.69 8.30
CA ALA A 553 -8.64 -31.71 7.25
C ALA A 553 -7.16 -31.98 6.92
N ALA A 554 -6.27 -31.00 7.10
CA ALA A 554 -4.83 -31.16 6.85
C ALA A 554 -3.99 -31.23 8.12
N LYS A 555 -4.62 -31.48 9.28
CA LYS A 555 -3.92 -31.40 10.58
C LYS A 555 -2.76 -32.38 10.68
N GLU A 556 -2.94 -33.61 10.21
CA GLU A 556 -1.90 -34.64 10.25
C GLU A 556 -0.69 -34.27 9.38
N GLN A 557 -0.94 -33.81 8.15
CA GLN A 557 0.11 -33.32 7.25
C GLN A 557 0.86 -32.11 7.84
N MET A 558 0.12 -31.15 8.41
CA MET A 558 0.71 -29.97 9.06
C MET A 558 1.52 -30.34 10.31
N ASP A 559 1.06 -31.30 11.11
CA ASP A 559 1.80 -31.80 12.28
C ASP A 559 3.11 -32.50 11.84
N GLY A 560 3.09 -33.24 10.73
CA GLY A 560 4.29 -33.83 10.11
C GLY A 560 5.31 -32.78 9.66
N VAL A 561 4.86 -31.75 8.94
CA VAL A 561 5.68 -30.61 8.51
C VAL A 561 6.24 -29.83 9.70
N LYS A 562 5.42 -29.61 10.73
CA LYS A 562 5.86 -28.98 11.97
C LYS A 562 6.97 -29.79 12.65
N SER A 563 6.88 -31.11 12.65
CA SER A 563 7.95 -31.99 13.15
C SER A 563 9.25 -31.80 12.37
N HIS A 564 9.18 -31.75 11.04
CA HIS A 564 10.34 -31.49 10.18
C HIS A 564 10.96 -30.11 10.49
N LEU A 565 10.16 -29.05 10.54
CA LEU A 565 10.63 -27.70 10.90
C LEU A 565 11.30 -27.67 12.27
N THR A 566 10.71 -28.38 13.23
CA THR A 566 11.28 -28.51 14.57
C THR A 566 12.67 -29.13 14.52
N THR A 567 12.90 -30.14 13.67
CA THR A 567 14.24 -30.73 13.46
C THR A 567 15.24 -29.73 12.91
N LEU A 568 14.86 -28.88 11.93
CA LEU A 568 15.75 -27.87 11.33
C LEU A 568 16.18 -26.76 12.29
N LEU A 569 15.35 -26.47 13.30
CA LEU A 569 15.60 -25.40 14.28
C LEU A 569 16.32 -25.88 15.55
N LYS A 570 16.43 -27.19 15.76
CA LYS A 570 17.11 -27.78 16.94
C LYS A 570 18.64 -27.71 16.84
N PRO A 571 19.34 -27.66 17.99
CA PRO A 571 20.80 -27.87 18.02
C PRO A 571 21.16 -29.34 17.71
N GLY A 572 22.23 -29.56 16.92
CA GLY A 572 22.69 -30.89 16.47
C GLY A 572 23.10 -30.89 14.98
N GLU A 573 23.59 -32.02 14.44
CA GLU A 573 23.93 -32.16 13.01
C GLU A 573 22.65 -32.18 12.16
N SER A 574 22.49 -31.19 11.28
CA SER A 574 21.35 -31.05 10.38
C SER A 574 21.84 -30.65 8.99
N SER A 575 21.12 -31.12 7.98
CA SER A 575 21.27 -30.77 6.57
C SER A 575 21.22 -29.25 6.37
N ARG A 576 22.06 -28.73 5.48
CA ARG A 576 22.06 -27.33 5.05
C ARG A 576 20.69 -26.96 4.49
N VAL A 577 20.11 -25.84 4.95
CA VAL A 577 18.84 -25.32 4.43
C VAL A 577 19.12 -24.43 3.23
N ASP A 578 19.06 -24.98 2.02
CA ASP A 578 19.32 -24.25 0.78
C ASP A 578 18.07 -23.64 0.13
N PHE A 579 16.87 -23.91 0.68
CA PHE A 579 15.61 -23.39 0.16
C PHE A 579 15.07 -22.25 1.03
N ALA A 580 14.58 -21.19 0.40
CA ALA A 580 13.86 -20.08 1.04
C ALA A 580 14.59 -19.36 2.20
N TRP A 581 15.89 -19.62 2.42
CA TRP A 581 16.72 -18.95 3.42
C TRP A 581 17.68 -17.95 2.76
N PRO A 582 17.89 -16.74 3.33
CA PRO A 582 18.84 -15.78 2.76
C PRO A 582 20.29 -16.30 2.78
N LYS A 583 21.02 -16.11 1.67
CA LYS A 583 22.39 -16.64 1.50
C LYS A 583 23.43 -15.98 2.43
N ASP A 584 23.16 -14.75 2.85
CA ASP A 584 24.00 -13.91 3.70
C ASP A 584 23.70 -14.07 5.20
N MET A 585 22.80 -15.00 5.55
CA MET A 585 22.38 -15.23 6.93
C MET A 585 23.02 -16.50 7.52
N PRO A 586 23.38 -16.51 8.82
CA PRO A 586 23.71 -17.73 9.54
C PRO A 586 22.59 -18.77 9.42
N GLU A 587 22.89 -20.03 9.66
CA GLU A 587 21.87 -21.09 9.63
C GLU A 587 20.70 -20.80 10.59
N PRO A 588 19.47 -21.26 10.29
CA PRO A 588 18.29 -20.98 11.10
C PRO A 588 18.46 -21.26 12.59
N ARG A 589 19.10 -22.39 12.97
CA ARG A 589 19.37 -22.77 14.37
C ARG A 589 20.27 -21.76 15.12
N ILE A 590 21.21 -21.13 14.40
CA ILE A 590 22.11 -20.10 14.93
C ILE A 590 21.30 -18.84 15.18
N VAL A 591 20.46 -18.44 14.22
CA VAL A 591 19.57 -17.28 14.38
C VAL A 591 18.57 -17.49 15.53
N VAL A 592 18.05 -18.71 15.74
CA VAL A 592 17.25 -19.03 16.92
C VAL A 592 18.04 -18.81 18.21
N GLN A 593 19.31 -19.23 18.25
CA GLN A 593 20.16 -19.00 19.42
C GLN A 593 20.42 -17.50 19.66
N GLU A 594 20.73 -16.74 18.60
CA GLU A 594 20.90 -15.28 18.69
C GLU A 594 19.65 -14.60 19.26
N ILE A 595 18.45 -15.07 18.89
CA ILE A 595 17.19 -14.57 19.44
C ILE A 595 17.02 -14.94 20.91
N ILE A 596 17.30 -16.19 21.31
CA ILE A 596 17.22 -16.61 22.71
C ILE A 596 18.16 -15.79 23.58
N ASP A 597 19.41 -15.61 23.15
CA ASP A 597 20.41 -14.82 23.87
C ASP A 597 19.97 -13.35 23.99
N SER A 598 19.46 -12.80 22.88
CA SER A 598 18.90 -11.45 22.87
C SER A 598 17.72 -11.33 23.84
N LEU A 599 16.77 -12.26 23.81
CA LEU A 599 15.59 -12.26 24.69
C LEU A 599 15.97 -12.37 26.17
N ASN A 600 16.95 -13.20 26.53
CA ASN A 600 17.45 -13.30 27.90
C ASN A 600 17.99 -11.95 28.39
N ASN A 601 18.78 -11.25 27.57
CA ASN A 601 19.25 -9.91 27.90
C ASN A 601 18.10 -8.91 28.06
N HIS A 602 17.15 -8.90 27.11
CA HIS A 602 15.98 -8.02 27.16
C HIS A 602 15.08 -8.30 28.38
N ARG A 603 14.95 -9.56 28.81
CA ARG A 603 14.22 -9.95 30.03
C ARG A 603 14.84 -9.35 31.28
N ALA A 604 16.17 -9.44 31.41
CA ALA A 604 16.89 -8.87 32.55
C ALA A 604 16.73 -7.34 32.60
N ILE A 605 16.88 -6.67 31.45
CA ILE A 605 16.69 -5.21 31.33
C ILE A 605 15.25 -4.83 31.69
N MET A 606 14.26 -5.55 31.15
CA MET A 606 12.84 -5.27 31.42
C MET A 606 12.54 -5.39 32.90
N ASN A 607 12.92 -6.48 33.57
CA ASN A 607 12.63 -6.67 34.99
C ASN A 607 13.29 -5.59 35.86
N ARG A 608 14.57 -5.25 35.60
CA ARG A 608 15.25 -4.14 36.27
C ARG A 608 14.52 -2.81 36.04
N ASN A 609 14.11 -2.52 34.82
CA ASN A 609 13.44 -1.27 34.49
C ASN A 609 12.03 -1.19 35.13
N PHE A 610 11.28 -2.29 35.19
CA PHE A 610 10.00 -2.35 35.91
C PHE A 610 10.12 -2.06 37.42
N GLU A 611 11.28 -2.36 38.02
CA GLU A 611 11.55 -2.08 39.43
C GLU A 611 12.06 -0.65 39.68
N THR A 612 12.76 -0.07 38.71
CA THR A 612 13.53 1.18 38.91
C THR A 612 12.92 2.42 38.26
N MET A 613 12.04 2.26 37.27
CA MET A 613 11.47 3.37 36.50
C MET A 613 10.01 3.61 36.89
N ASP A 614 9.54 4.84 36.68
CA ASP A 614 8.13 5.16 36.75
C ASP A 614 7.44 4.72 35.43
N ILE A 615 7.00 3.46 35.42
CA ILE A 615 6.51 2.78 34.22
C ILE A 615 5.25 3.42 33.66
N GLU A 616 4.36 3.91 34.51
CA GLU A 616 3.10 4.55 34.11
C GLU A 616 3.33 5.86 33.35
N LYS A 617 4.49 6.53 33.57
CA LYS A 617 4.86 7.76 32.86
C LYS A 617 5.47 7.53 31.48
N ILE A 618 5.86 6.30 31.13
CA ILE A 618 6.53 6.03 29.84
C ILE A 618 5.57 6.25 28.66
N GLN A 619 4.32 5.82 28.81
CA GLN A 619 3.30 5.93 27.76
C GLN A 619 1.91 6.05 28.40
N SER A 620 1.19 7.13 28.07
CA SER A 620 -0.15 7.39 28.61
C SER A 620 -1.28 6.78 27.78
N ARG A 621 -1.08 6.61 26.47
CA ARG A 621 -2.10 6.07 25.56
C ARG A 621 -1.69 4.69 25.07
N TRP A 622 -2.57 3.71 25.27
CA TRP A 622 -2.36 2.33 24.88
C TRP A 622 -3.40 1.87 23.85
N CYS A 623 -3.03 0.87 23.06
CA CYS A 623 -3.91 0.30 22.05
C CYS A 623 -4.74 -0.86 22.64
N CYS A 624 -6.05 -0.87 22.36
CA CYS A 624 -6.99 -1.98 22.66
C CYS A 624 -6.92 -2.54 24.09
N SER A 625 -6.93 -1.65 25.09
CA SER A 625 -6.90 -1.99 26.53
C SER A 625 -5.59 -2.62 27.02
N GLU A 626 -4.52 -2.58 26.23
CA GLU A 626 -3.17 -2.89 26.71
C GLU A 626 -2.75 -1.88 27.80
N ASN A 627 -1.85 -2.29 28.68
CA ASN A 627 -1.24 -1.44 29.72
C ASN A 627 0.13 -2.02 30.10
N PRO A 628 0.93 -1.35 30.96
CA PRO A 628 2.26 -1.86 31.30
C PRO A 628 2.26 -3.27 31.91
N GLN A 629 1.27 -3.61 32.72
CA GLN A 629 1.18 -4.88 33.42
C GLN A 629 0.81 -6.00 32.44
N LEU A 630 -0.13 -5.78 31.53
CA LEU A 630 -0.49 -6.72 30.47
C LEU A 630 0.65 -6.90 29.45
N PHE A 631 1.39 -5.83 29.15
CA PHE A 631 2.63 -5.90 28.38
C PHE A 631 3.65 -6.82 29.09
N ARG A 632 3.91 -6.58 30.38
CA ARG A 632 4.83 -7.39 31.18
C ARG A 632 4.42 -8.86 31.21
N GLU A 633 3.15 -9.13 31.47
CA GLU A 633 2.59 -10.48 31.51
C GLU A 633 2.83 -11.22 30.18
N ARG A 634 2.52 -10.56 29.05
CA ARG A 634 2.71 -11.11 27.72
C ARG A 634 4.19 -11.40 27.42
N TRP A 635 5.07 -10.45 27.73
CA TRP A 635 6.51 -10.61 27.50
C TRP A 635 7.15 -11.66 28.42
N GLU A 636 6.79 -11.70 29.70
CA GLU A 636 7.23 -12.77 30.61
C GLU A 636 6.79 -14.15 30.14
N LYS A 637 5.58 -14.27 29.60
CA LYS A 637 5.13 -15.50 28.97
C LYS A 637 5.96 -15.87 27.74
N LEU A 638 6.29 -14.90 26.87
CA LEU A 638 7.14 -15.14 25.71
C LEU A 638 8.55 -15.58 26.12
N PHE A 639 9.13 -14.96 27.14
CA PHE A 639 10.42 -15.37 27.69
C PHE A 639 10.36 -16.81 28.22
N LYS A 640 9.34 -17.16 28.99
CA LYS A 640 9.14 -18.54 29.47
C LYS A 640 8.99 -19.54 28.33
N ASP A 641 8.20 -19.20 27.32
CA ASP A 641 7.89 -20.09 26.20
C ASP A 641 9.07 -20.29 25.22
N ILE A 642 10.06 -19.38 25.21
CA ILE A 642 11.18 -19.38 24.24
C ILE A 642 12.53 -19.64 24.91
N CYS A 643 12.80 -19.00 26.04
CA CYS A 643 14.09 -19.05 26.73
C CYS A 643 14.16 -20.18 27.77
N ASP A 644 13.06 -20.48 28.47
CA ASP A 644 13.04 -21.41 29.60
C ASP A 644 12.67 -22.86 29.16
N VAL A 645 12.52 -23.10 27.85
CA VAL A 645 12.19 -24.40 27.28
C VAL A 645 13.46 -25.09 26.79
N ASP A 646 13.56 -26.40 27.04
CA ASP A 646 14.58 -27.25 26.44
C ASP A 646 14.62 -27.06 24.92
N ARG A 647 15.79 -26.68 24.39
CA ARG A 647 16.01 -26.44 22.95
C ARG A 647 15.62 -27.64 22.08
N HIS A 648 15.69 -28.87 22.58
CA HIS A 648 15.24 -30.06 21.84
C HIS A 648 13.72 -30.20 21.77
N LYS A 649 12.96 -29.41 22.53
CA LYS A 649 11.49 -29.36 22.57
C LYS A 649 10.93 -28.02 22.07
N PHE A 650 11.77 -27.21 21.41
CA PHE A 650 11.38 -25.91 20.89
C PHE A 650 10.21 -26.01 19.90
N ASP A 651 9.16 -25.20 20.10
CA ASP A 651 8.02 -25.14 19.20
C ASP A 651 8.20 -23.98 18.19
N PRO A 652 8.35 -24.26 16.87
CA PRO A 652 8.51 -23.22 15.85
C PRO A 652 7.42 -22.14 15.87
N SER A 653 6.19 -22.50 16.27
CA SER A 653 5.05 -21.57 16.35
C SER A 653 5.30 -20.39 17.30
N LYS A 654 6.24 -20.53 18.25
CA LYS A 654 6.60 -19.48 19.20
C LYS A 654 7.35 -18.32 18.55
N LEU A 655 8.04 -18.55 17.44
CA LEU A 655 8.67 -17.50 16.64
C LEU A 655 7.61 -16.60 16.00
N SER A 656 6.49 -17.19 15.57
CA SER A 656 5.33 -16.44 15.07
C SER A 656 4.67 -15.60 16.17
N GLU A 657 4.50 -16.16 17.39
CA GLU A 657 3.99 -15.40 18.55
C GLU A 657 4.92 -14.24 18.95
N LEU A 658 6.24 -14.44 18.88
CA LEU A 658 7.26 -13.40 19.12
C LEU A 658 7.20 -12.29 18.08
N TYR A 659 7.18 -12.64 16.79
CA TYR A 659 7.12 -11.66 15.70
C TYR A 659 5.83 -10.84 15.75
N ASP A 660 4.67 -11.48 15.96
CA ASP A 660 3.38 -10.79 16.10
C ASP A 660 3.43 -9.78 17.27
N SER A 661 4.02 -10.17 18.41
CA SER A 661 4.17 -9.33 19.60
C SER A 661 5.11 -8.14 19.37
N LEU A 662 6.31 -8.39 18.82
CA LEU A 662 7.27 -7.36 18.45
C LEU A 662 6.70 -6.37 17.44
N LYS A 663 6.00 -6.86 16.42
CA LYS A 663 5.36 -6.02 15.41
C LYS A 663 4.26 -5.16 16.01
N TYR A 664 3.40 -5.74 16.85
CA TYR A 664 2.35 -5.00 17.55
C TYR A 664 2.94 -3.88 18.40
N ASP A 665 3.92 -4.20 19.24
CA ASP A 665 4.53 -3.19 20.12
C ASP A 665 5.33 -2.13 19.35
N ALA A 666 6.01 -2.51 18.27
CA ALA A 666 6.71 -1.55 17.42
C ALA A 666 5.77 -0.58 16.68
N LEU A 667 4.54 -1.01 16.38
CA LEU A 667 3.52 -0.19 15.72
C LEU A 667 2.72 0.67 16.72
N HIS A 668 2.31 0.07 17.84
CA HIS A 668 1.31 0.66 18.74
C HIS A 668 1.88 1.14 20.07
N ASN A 669 2.97 0.54 20.55
CA ASN A 669 3.57 0.80 21.86
C ASN A 669 5.07 1.15 21.75
N ARG A 670 5.48 1.81 20.65
CA ARG A 670 6.90 1.98 20.31
C ARG A 670 7.68 2.71 21.40
N GLN A 671 7.10 3.76 21.96
CA GLN A 671 7.71 4.54 23.04
C GLN A 671 7.98 3.65 24.25
N PHE A 672 6.99 2.84 24.63
CA PHE A 672 7.13 1.89 25.73
C PHE A 672 8.16 0.81 25.43
N LEU A 673 8.08 0.17 24.26
CA LEU A 673 8.98 -0.90 23.82
C LEU A 673 10.45 -0.43 23.79
N GLU A 674 10.72 0.73 23.19
CA GLU A 674 12.07 1.28 23.09
C GLU A 674 12.62 1.67 24.47
N LYS A 675 11.76 2.19 25.36
CA LYS A 675 12.19 2.66 26.68
C LYS A 675 12.36 1.53 27.69
N ILE A 676 11.45 0.57 27.72
CA ILE A 676 11.49 -0.54 28.69
C ILE A 676 12.65 -1.49 28.44
N PHE A 677 13.09 -1.60 27.18
CA PHE A 677 14.27 -2.37 26.78
C PHE A 677 15.53 -1.52 26.65
N GLN A 678 15.47 -0.25 27.06
CA GLN A 678 16.65 0.60 27.08
C GLN A 678 17.53 0.23 28.28
N ASP A 679 18.79 -0.10 28.01
CA ASP A 679 19.82 -0.14 29.04
C ASP A 679 20.43 1.27 29.19
N PRO A 680 20.28 1.94 30.35
CA PRO A 680 20.88 3.26 30.60
C PRO A 680 22.41 3.27 30.46
N ALA A 681 23.07 2.13 30.64
CA ALA A 681 24.52 2.02 30.53
C ALA A 681 25.01 1.83 29.08
N GLN A 682 24.11 1.58 28.12
CA GLN A 682 24.45 1.33 26.72
C GLN A 682 23.77 2.31 25.75
N GLU A 683 24.59 3.18 25.15
CA GLU A 683 24.17 4.20 24.19
C GLU A 683 23.47 3.63 22.93
N LYS A 684 23.66 2.33 22.63
CA LYS A 684 23.12 1.63 21.43
C LYS A 684 21.96 0.67 21.73
N SER A 685 21.32 0.73 22.89
CA SER A 685 20.24 -0.21 23.28
C SER A 685 19.04 -0.24 22.31
N THR A 686 18.63 0.89 21.73
CA THR A 686 17.58 0.93 20.70
C THR A 686 17.94 0.15 19.43
N LEU A 687 19.24 -0.02 19.12
CA LEU A 687 19.70 -0.85 18.02
C LEU A 687 19.50 -2.35 18.30
N GLN A 688 19.50 -2.76 19.57
CA GLN A 688 19.33 -4.17 19.95
C GLN A 688 17.90 -4.66 19.71
N VAL A 689 16.89 -3.87 20.10
CA VAL A 689 15.47 -4.20 19.82
C VAL A 689 15.22 -4.28 18.31
N LYS A 690 15.84 -3.38 17.53
CA LYS A 690 15.76 -3.41 16.05
C LYS A 690 16.40 -4.67 15.47
N LYS A 691 17.55 -5.10 15.99
CA LYS A 691 18.20 -6.35 15.59
C LYS A 691 17.33 -7.56 15.94
N LEU A 692 16.74 -7.59 17.15
CA LEU A 692 15.80 -8.62 17.55
C LEU A 692 14.62 -8.69 16.57
N TYR A 693 13.98 -7.56 16.26
CA TYR A 693 12.91 -7.50 15.26
C TYR A 693 13.34 -8.05 13.89
N GLN A 694 14.52 -7.67 13.39
CA GLN A 694 15.05 -8.15 12.11
C GLN A 694 15.26 -9.67 12.11
N ARG A 695 15.89 -10.22 13.16
CA ARG A 695 16.11 -11.67 13.27
C ARG A 695 14.80 -12.43 13.40
N SER A 696 13.88 -11.97 14.25
CA SER A 696 12.55 -12.56 14.41
C SER A 696 11.76 -12.52 13.10
N LYS A 697 11.86 -11.43 12.33
CA LYS A 697 11.20 -11.32 11.01
C LYS A 697 11.75 -12.34 10.02
N ILE A 698 13.08 -12.50 9.94
CA ILE A 698 13.69 -13.46 9.00
C ILE A 698 13.24 -14.89 9.31
N LEU A 699 13.25 -15.28 10.59
CA LEU A 699 12.71 -16.58 10.98
C LEU A 699 11.22 -16.70 10.74
N PHE A 700 10.42 -15.67 11.02
CA PHE A 700 8.99 -15.69 10.74
C PHE A 700 8.70 -15.89 9.24
N ASP A 701 9.39 -15.16 8.37
CA ASP A 701 9.26 -15.27 6.92
C ASP A 701 9.71 -16.64 6.40
N PHE A 702 10.55 -17.36 7.14
CA PHE A 702 11.00 -18.73 6.85
C PHE A 702 10.14 -19.83 7.50
N VAL A 703 9.51 -19.59 8.65
CA VAL A 703 8.74 -20.62 9.36
C VAL A 703 7.28 -20.57 8.93
N ALA A 704 6.68 -19.39 8.88
CA ALA A 704 5.23 -19.24 8.72
C ALA A 704 4.71 -19.77 7.37
N PRO A 705 5.35 -19.54 6.21
CA PRO A 705 4.92 -20.17 4.96
C PRO A 705 5.13 -21.69 4.93
N GLN A 706 6.15 -22.17 5.66
CA GLN A 706 6.60 -23.54 5.65
C GLN A 706 5.76 -24.42 6.58
N GLU A 707 5.06 -23.84 7.56
CA GLU A 707 4.03 -24.54 8.35
C GLU A 707 2.93 -25.18 7.48
N TYR A 708 2.80 -24.75 6.23
CA TYR A 708 1.84 -25.28 5.25
C TYR A 708 2.49 -26.19 4.20
N GLY A 709 3.71 -26.67 4.46
CA GLY A 709 4.46 -27.55 3.57
C GLY A 709 5.86 -26.99 3.31
N ILE A 710 6.87 -27.86 3.33
CA ILE A 710 8.24 -27.51 2.97
C ILE A 710 8.42 -27.71 1.46
N GLU A 711 8.02 -28.88 0.97
CA GLU A 711 8.07 -29.23 -0.44
C GLU A 711 6.83 -28.74 -1.20
N ASN A 712 6.96 -28.59 -2.52
CA ASN A 712 5.84 -28.16 -3.38
C ASN A 712 4.65 -29.14 -3.33
N LYS A 713 4.91 -30.44 -3.17
CA LYS A 713 3.86 -31.47 -3.06
C LYS A 713 3.06 -31.31 -1.77
N GLU A 714 3.74 -31.16 -0.63
CA GLU A 714 3.10 -30.94 0.67
C GLU A 714 2.28 -29.65 0.66
N LYS A 715 2.84 -28.56 0.10
CA LYS A 715 2.15 -27.28 -0.05
C LYS A 715 0.86 -27.39 -0.86
N LEU A 716 0.89 -28.16 -1.95
CA LEU A 716 -0.28 -28.40 -2.79
C LEU A 716 -1.33 -29.23 -2.03
N GLU A 717 -0.93 -30.31 -1.37
CA GLU A 717 -1.83 -31.20 -0.64
C GLU A 717 -2.51 -30.47 0.53
N ILE A 718 -1.72 -29.85 1.41
CA ILE A 718 -2.22 -29.08 2.56
C ILE A 718 -3.10 -27.93 2.06
N GLY A 719 -2.66 -27.20 1.03
CA GLY A 719 -3.43 -26.12 0.42
C GLY A 719 -4.79 -26.58 -0.10
N LEU A 720 -4.85 -27.72 -0.79
CA LEU A 720 -6.11 -28.29 -1.30
C LEU A 720 -7.04 -28.68 -0.14
N LEU A 721 -6.58 -29.50 0.81
CA LEU A 721 -7.40 -30.00 1.93
C LEU A 721 -8.03 -28.87 2.76
N THR A 722 -7.32 -27.74 2.87
CA THR A 722 -7.73 -26.61 3.71
C THR A 722 -8.53 -25.54 2.97
N SER A 723 -8.42 -25.42 1.65
CA SER A 723 -9.09 -24.38 0.87
C SER A 723 -10.14 -24.89 -0.12
N LEU A 724 -10.30 -26.22 -0.27
CA LEU A 724 -11.22 -26.82 -1.23
C LEU A 724 -12.67 -26.29 -1.15
N PRO A 725 -13.30 -26.13 0.03
CA PRO A 725 -14.66 -25.60 0.10
C PRO A 725 -14.75 -24.17 -0.44
N LEU A 726 -13.79 -23.32 -0.08
CA LEU A 726 -13.72 -21.94 -0.57
C LEU A 726 -13.46 -21.88 -2.08
N LEU A 727 -12.55 -22.71 -2.59
CA LEU A 727 -12.25 -22.79 -4.02
C LEU A 727 -13.48 -23.23 -4.83
N LYS A 728 -14.22 -24.24 -4.37
CA LYS A 728 -15.47 -24.68 -5.00
C LYS A 728 -16.48 -23.55 -5.06
N GLN A 729 -16.68 -22.84 -3.94
CA GLN A 729 -17.62 -21.72 -3.87
C GLN A 729 -17.23 -20.57 -4.81
N ILE A 730 -15.94 -20.22 -4.88
CA ILE A 730 -15.44 -19.19 -5.80
C ILE A 730 -15.67 -19.59 -7.26
N ILE A 731 -15.40 -20.86 -7.61
CA ILE A 731 -15.65 -21.37 -8.98
C ILE A 731 -17.13 -21.29 -9.31
N GLU A 732 -18.01 -21.74 -8.41
CA GLU A 732 -19.46 -21.64 -8.60
C GLU A 732 -19.92 -20.20 -8.79
N ASP A 733 -19.44 -19.27 -7.97
CA ASP A 733 -19.76 -17.84 -8.10
C ASP A 733 -19.27 -17.25 -9.43
N LEU A 734 -18.09 -17.66 -9.91
CA LEU A 734 -17.55 -17.24 -11.20
C LEU A 734 -18.37 -17.80 -12.38
N GLU A 735 -18.80 -19.06 -12.32
CA GLU A 735 -19.67 -19.66 -13.34
C GLU A 735 -21.05 -19.00 -13.36
N VAL A 736 -21.63 -18.71 -12.19
CA VAL A 736 -22.88 -17.95 -12.07
C VAL A 736 -22.71 -16.55 -12.64
N ALA A 737 -21.62 -15.85 -12.31
CA ALA A 737 -21.33 -14.54 -12.86
C ALA A 737 -21.14 -14.58 -14.39
N LYS A 738 -20.49 -15.62 -14.91
CA LYS A 738 -20.31 -15.82 -16.35
C LYS A 738 -21.63 -16.05 -17.08
N ALA A 739 -22.56 -16.79 -16.49
CA ALA A 739 -23.89 -17.03 -17.06
C ALA A 739 -24.88 -15.86 -16.88
N SER A 740 -24.74 -15.08 -15.80
CA SER A 740 -25.64 -13.97 -15.47
C SER A 740 -25.54 -12.80 -16.48
N SER A 741 -26.65 -12.10 -16.72
CA SER A 741 -26.64 -10.81 -17.41
C SER A 741 -26.37 -9.64 -16.45
N THR A 742 -26.60 -9.83 -15.15
CA THR A 742 -26.41 -8.79 -14.13
C THR A 742 -25.01 -8.88 -13.52
N PRO A 743 -24.25 -7.77 -13.47
CA PRO A 743 -22.97 -7.73 -12.77
C PRO A 743 -23.11 -7.97 -11.27
N CYS A 744 -22.06 -8.48 -10.62
CA CYS A 744 -22.13 -8.80 -9.19
C CYS A 744 -20.79 -8.70 -8.45
N THR A 745 -20.85 -8.65 -7.13
CA THR A 745 -19.70 -8.61 -6.23
C THR A 745 -19.79 -9.71 -5.16
N ARG A 746 -18.68 -10.43 -4.93
CA ARG A 746 -18.55 -11.48 -3.91
C ARG A 746 -17.29 -11.23 -3.07
N LEU A 747 -17.48 -10.97 -1.79
CA LEU A 747 -16.39 -10.66 -0.87
C LEU A 747 -16.27 -11.76 0.19
N TYR A 748 -15.09 -12.35 0.33
CA TYR A 748 -14.82 -13.46 1.22
C TYR A 748 -13.81 -13.06 2.28
N PHE A 749 -14.21 -12.97 3.54
CA PHE A 749 -13.31 -12.56 4.62
C PHE A 749 -12.89 -13.76 5.49
N THR A 750 -11.59 -14.05 5.46
CA THR A 750 -10.99 -15.26 6.04
C THR A 750 -10.22 -15.00 7.33
N LYS A 751 -10.05 -16.05 8.15
CA LYS A 751 -9.34 -16.06 9.43
C LYS A 751 -7.80 -15.96 9.34
N GLY A 752 -7.23 -15.95 8.13
CA GLY A 752 -5.81 -15.69 7.86
C GLY A 752 -5.07 -16.85 7.19
N GLU A 753 -5.35 -18.10 7.58
CA GLU A 753 -4.66 -19.26 7.01
C GLU A 753 -5.06 -19.52 5.55
N ALA A 754 -6.36 -19.40 5.22
CA ALA A 754 -6.90 -19.63 3.87
C ALA A 754 -6.29 -18.70 2.79
N TYR A 755 -5.96 -17.45 3.13
CA TYR A 755 -5.37 -16.49 2.19
C TYR A 755 -3.90 -16.81 1.85
N THR A 756 -3.10 -17.20 2.85
CA THR A 756 -1.71 -17.67 2.62
C THR A 756 -1.70 -18.94 1.76
N ARG A 757 -2.70 -19.81 1.94
CA ARG A 757 -2.89 -21.06 1.19
C ARG A 757 -3.31 -20.83 -0.27
N LEU A 758 -4.12 -19.81 -0.56
CA LEU A 758 -4.49 -19.43 -1.94
C LEU A 758 -3.30 -18.86 -2.74
N LYS A 759 -2.39 -18.12 -2.09
CA LYS A 759 -1.17 -17.57 -2.72
C LYS A 759 -0.20 -18.65 -3.23
N ILE A 760 -0.26 -19.86 -2.68
CA ILE A 760 0.55 -21.00 -3.14
C ILE A 760 0.10 -21.45 -4.54
N LYS A 761 -1.18 -21.22 -4.89
CA LYS A 761 -1.77 -21.69 -6.16
C LYS A 761 -1.97 -20.56 -7.17
N TRP A 762 -2.26 -19.33 -6.73
CA TRP A 762 -2.46 -18.18 -7.60
C TRP A 762 -1.54 -17.00 -7.22
N PRO A 763 -0.71 -16.48 -8.16
CA PRO A 763 0.02 -15.24 -7.93
C PRO A 763 -0.94 -14.08 -7.62
N PRO A 764 -0.47 -13.03 -6.92
CA PRO A 764 -1.32 -12.01 -6.29
C PRO A 764 -2.21 -11.17 -7.23
N ASN A 765 -2.18 -11.38 -8.55
CA ASN A 765 -2.97 -10.68 -9.56
C ASN A 765 -3.48 -11.66 -10.65
N PHE A 766 -4.26 -12.69 -10.28
CA PHE A 766 -4.99 -13.47 -11.27
C PHE A 766 -6.24 -12.70 -11.71
N MET A 767 -6.15 -11.99 -12.84
CA MET A 767 -7.34 -11.61 -13.60
C MET A 767 -7.67 -12.81 -14.50
N VAL A 768 -8.79 -13.47 -14.23
CA VAL A 768 -9.39 -14.37 -15.22
C VAL A 768 -10.09 -13.47 -16.22
N TYR A 769 -9.50 -13.35 -17.41
CA TYR A 769 -10.09 -12.63 -18.54
C TYR A 769 -11.30 -13.36 -19.12
#